data_AF-A2DPV5-F1
#
_entry.id   AF-A2DPV5-F1
#
_cell.length_a   1.000
_cell.length_b   1.000
_cell.length_c   1.000
_cell.angle_alpha   90.00
_cell.angle_beta   90.00
_cell.angle_gamma   90.00
#
_symmetry.space_group_name_H-M   'P 1'
#
loop_
_entity.id
_entity.type
_entity.pdbx_description
1 polymer ?
#
loop_
_entity_poly.entity_id
_entity_poly.type
_entity_poly.pdbx_seq_one_letter_code
_entity_poly.pdbx_strand_id
1 'polypeptide(L)'
;MFAIFFALALSADQAEDPGKDCVEDPVAGASSFFLKLAKPAAPISEKLASYFTKEKITDEFNLESPMGFAAYFIGFVIVIIAFVVIFCMFFCCSACFSCCCFKPEKSKKFKWSLAIPHLAFIGIMVVAIIIFYVSASNIVKGFGNAAKINKNFTAFITNIIDAIKGVVENGVNLVTGMVTKAVTVFKDFIAAVDDKIGKMETSSQQAETKSNEAVTYAQGELQTSANTLNNNFKTGCHQSNVLIDNSKVINKLTDVKSKMSKLKNSINKIKDVRNKIENSVTEMENKVDGMVQNFKDDVTNAVAGTNYVSFTDFLDTADKYIQPANKWIKVVVILAVVILSILIATFGIIYFFNCCCSRCLAGCFPMFAYLFTLLLGLPCIVFAITTPIFFGICPKLEPYIQKYGGDFLPENITLTDALYCNGTEKSLYNLLHLGEKFGIDNQIEKFKENLEGTLTKVEGGASLESLDNASNIDTSSYSAESLEEDISRRNELKAAVASCPNKDRLDQNIDDYFNKLDHQLKPKIDQMNKSVAETVSLSRTIGPLMNESTYTTQNILDAFVVDFNATVIGGLKSDLTCYGLCGLYVPIRNAMCSNLVNGGAFWMIAAVIMMIDCICVMFSLCLRRKNMAPVKVESDSGYSYSGDGQSKHEY
;
A
#
# COMPACT_ATOMS: atom_id res chain seq x y z
N MET A 1 11.68 -48.12 -17.87
CA MET A 1 12.73 -47.09 -17.83
C MET A 1 12.23 -45.74 -18.38
N PHE A 2 11.80 -45.63 -19.63
CA PHE A 2 11.26 -44.38 -20.21
C PHE A 2 10.12 -43.76 -19.39
N ALA A 3 9.15 -44.55 -18.92
CA ALA A 3 8.05 -44.08 -18.08
C ALA A 3 8.46 -43.66 -16.66
N ILE A 4 9.54 -44.23 -16.10
CA ILE A 4 10.05 -43.90 -14.76
C ILE A 4 10.83 -42.57 -14.81
N PHE A 5 11.62 -42.37 -15.87
CA PHE A 5 12.29 -41.09 -16.12
C PHE A 5 11.29 -39.97 -16.47
N PHE A 6 10.23 -40.28 -17.22
CA PHE A 6 9.15 -39.33 -17.52
C PHE A 6 8.36 -38.95 -16.25
N ALA A 7 8.11 -39.91 -15.35
CA ALA A 7 7.51 -39.65 -14.04
C ALA A 7 8.41 -38.83 -13.11
N LEU A 8 9.74 -39.04 -13.13
CA LEU A 8 10.71 -38.25 -12.37
C LEU A 8 10.88 -36.82 -12.91
N ALA A 9 10.82 -36.65 -14.25
CA ALA A 9 10.83 -35.34 -14.89
C ALA A 9 9.52 -34.56 -14.61
N LEU A 10 8.38 -35.25 -14.49
CA LEU A 10 7.10 -34.67 -14.08
C LEU A 10 7.03 -34.40 -12.56
N SER A 11 7.71 -35.18 -11.71
CA SER A 11 7.74 -34.92 -10.26
C SER A 11 8.65 -33.76 -9.86
N ALA A 12 9.58 -33.35 -10.73
CA ALA A 12 10.37 -32.12 -10.57
C ALA A 12 9.57 -30.84 -10.93
N ASP A 13 8.27 -30.97 -11.17
CA ASP A 13 7.32 -29.89 -11.49
C ASP A 13 6.41 -29.54 -10.30
N GLN A 14 6.78 -29.95 -9.07
CA GLN A 14 6.08 -29.49 -7.87
C GLN A 14 6.20 -27.97 -7.77
N ALA A 15 5.05 -27.31 -7.61
CA ALA A 15 4.95 -25.87 -7.48
C ALA A 15 5.81 -25.40 -6.30
N GLU A 16 6.78 -24.55 -6.62
CA GLU A 16 7.58 -23.78 -5.66
C GLU A 16 6.62 -23.09 -4.67
N ASP A 17 6.75 -23.41 -3.38
CA ASP A 17 6.08 -22.69 -2.30
C ASP A 17 6.96 -21.48 -1.97
N PRO A 18 6.59 -20.26 -2.38
CA PRO A 18 7.44 -19.08 -2.25
C PRO A 18 7.78 -18.77 -0.79
N GLY A 19 6.99 -19.24 0.18
CA GLY A 19 7.29 -19.08 1.61
C GLY A 19 8.44 -19.98 2.10
N LYS A 20 8.60 -21.17 1.54
CA LYS A 20 9.71 -22.09 1.86
C LYS A 20 10.99 -21.73 1.10
N ASP A 21 10.86 -21.32 -0.15
CA ASP A 21 11.99 -21.01 -1.03
C ASP A 21 12.70 -19.69 -0.68
N CYS A 22 12.08 -18.82 0.12
CA CYS A 22 12.80 -17.70 0.69
C CYS A 22 13.90 -18.14 1.66
N VAL A 23 13.69 -19.21 2.44
CA VAL A 23 14.57 -19.58 3.57
C VAL A 23 15.66 -20.58 3.17
N GLU A 24 15.43 -21.40 2.16
CA GLU A 24 16.38 -22.43 1.73
C GLU A 24 17.39 -21.90 0.69
N ASP A 25 18.60 -22.46 0.69
CA ASP A 25 19.65 -22.12 -0.26
C ASP A 25 19.58 -23.04 -1.51
N PRO A 26 18.97 -22.61 -2.63
CA PRO A 26 18.79 -23.42 -3.84
C PRO A 26 20.08 -23.88 -4.52
N VAL A 27 21.26 -23.43 -4.08
CA VAL A 27 22.54 -23.82 -4.69
C VAL A 27 23.01 -25.22 -4.25
N ALA A 28 22.29 -25.87 -3.33
CA ALA A 28 22.58 -27.26 -2.93
C ALA A 28 22.19 -28.26 -4.04
N GLY A 29 23.15 -28.66 -4.89
CA GLY A 29 22.90 -29.70 -5.89
C GLY A 29 23.95 -29.82 -7.00
N ALA A 30 23.51 -30.26 -8.18
CA ALA A 30 24.36 -30.53 -9.35
C ALA A 30 25.20 -29.31 -9.80
N SER A 31 24.70 -28.09 -9.60
CA SER A 31 25.42 -26.83 -9.84
C SER A 31 26.76 -26.75 -9.09
N SER A 32 26.82 -27.22 -7.84
CA SER A 32 28.05 -27.26 -7.03
C SER A 32 29.11 -28.23 -7.58
N PHE A 33 28.68 -29.31 -8.25
CA PHE A 33 29.57 -30.26 -8.92
C PHE A 33 30.16 -29.65 -10.18
N PHE A 34 29.34 -28.98 -11.00
CA PHE A 34 29.82 -28.25 -12.17
C PHE A 34 30.75 -27.10 -11.83
N LEU A 35 30.56 -26.43 -10.70
CA LEU A 35 31.49 -25.42 -10.19
C LEU A 35 32.91 -25.95 -10.06
N LYS A 36 33.05 -27.16 -9.50
CA LYS A 36 34.35 -27.80 -9.32
C LYS A 36 34.99 -28.14 -10.66
N LEU A 37 34.19 -28.45 -11.68
CA LEU A 37 34.65 -28.74 -13.04
C LEU A 37 34.90 -27.49 -13.89
N ALA A 38 34.18 -26.40 -13.66
CA ALA A 38 34.25 -25.16 -14.43
C ALA A 38 35.28 -24.16 -13.87
N LYS A 39 35.64 -24.24 -12.57
CA LYS A 39 36.69 -23.41 -11.95
C LYS A 39 38.00 -23.33 -12.74
N PRO A 40 38.54 -24.44 -13.30
CA PRO A 40 39.74 -24.39 -14.14
C PRO A 40 39.53 -23.66 -15.48
N ALA A 41 38.29 -23.60 -15.97
CA ALA A 41 37.92 -22.98 -17.25
C ALA A 41 37.50 -21.51 -17.13
N ALA A 42 37.23 -21.01 -15.92
CA ALA A 42 36.81 -19.63 -15.65
C ALA A 42 37.75 -18.56 -16.25
N PRO A 43 39.10 -18.69 -16.18
CA PRO A 43 40.00 -17.72 -16.80
C PRO A 43 39.88 -17.67 -18.32
N ILE A 44 39.52 -18.81 -18.95
CA ILE A 44 39.33 -18.93 -20.40
C ILE A 44 37.98 -18.34 -20.79
N SER A 45 36.91 -18.58 -20.02
CA SER A 45 35.60 -17.99 -20.30
C SER A 45 35.59 -16.49 -20.09
N GLU A 46 36.25 -15.96 -19.05
CA GLU A 46 36.41 -14.51 -18.85
C GLU A 46 37.16 -13.85 -20.01
N LYS A 47 38.22 -14.51 -20.49
CA LYS A 47 38.98 -14.03 -21.64
C LYS A 47 38.14 -14.08 -22.92
N LEU A 48 37.40 -15.16 -23.17
CA LEU A 48 36.46 -15.26 -24.31
C LEU A 48 35.37 -14.18 -24.23
N ALA A 49 34.74 -14.01 -23.07
CA ALA A 49 33.71 -13.01 -22.87
C ALA A 49 34.24 -11.60 -23.16
N SER A 50 35.45 -11.27 -22.69
CA SER A 50 36.10 -9.98 -22.99
C SER A 50 36.36 -9.73 -24.49
N TYR A 51 36.53 -10.78 -25.29
CA TYR A 51 36.64 -10.65 -26.75
C TYR A 51 35.31 -10.34 -27.43
N PHE A 52 34.19 -10.84 -26.89
CA PHE A 52 32.85 -10.61 -27.45
C PHE A 52 32.22 -9.30 -26.99
N THR A 53 32.54 -8.81 -25.79
CA THR A 53 31.93 -7.59 -25.23
C THR A 53 32.68 -6.30 -25.57
N LYS A 54 33.88 -6.35 -26.16
CA LYS A 54 34.80 -5.21 -26.44
C LYS A 54 35.20 -4.34 -25.23
N GLU A 55 34.46 -4.36 -24.14
CA GLU A 55 34.86 -3.86 -22.83
C GLU A 55 35.49 -5.01 -22.03
N LYS A 56 36.57 -4.69 -21.29
CA LYS A 56 36.94 -5.51 -20.13
C LYS A 56 35.66 -5.65 -19.30
N ILE A 57 35.38 -6.84 -18.80
CA ILE A 57 34.43 -7.01 -17.70
C ILE A 57 35.08 -6.27 -16.51
N THR A 58 34.98 -4.95 -16.49
CA THR A 58 35.26 -4.10 -15.34
C THR A 58 34.19 -4.37 -14.31
N ASP A 59 34.48 -4.09 -13.04
CA ASP A 59 33.56 -4.34 -11.92
C ASP A 59 32.19 -3.64 -12.05
N GLU A 60 32.01 -2.78 -13.06
CA GLU A 60 30.74 -2.22 -13.47
C GLU A 60 30.16 -3.00 -14.66
N PHE A 61 29.38 -4.03 -14.35
CA PHE A 61 28.57 -4.73 -15.33
C PHE A 61 27.45 -3.80 -15.84
N ASN A 62 27.60 -3.27 -17.06
CA ASN A 62 26.55 -2.47 -17.70
C ASN A 62 25.40 -3.38 -18.17
N LEU A 63 24.24 -3.29 -17.51
CA LEU A 63 23.06 -4.12 -17.78
C LEU A 63 22.38 -3.85 -19.14
N GLU A 64 22.74 -2.80 -19.88
CA GLU A 64 22.28 -2.61 -21.26
C GLU A 64 22.84 -3.67 -22.22
N SER A 65 24.05 -4.16 -21.95
CA SER A 65 24.74 -5.20 -22.73
C SER A 65 24.00 -6.56 -22.76
N PRO A 66 23.55 -7.13 -21.61
CA PRO A 66 22.78 -8.38 -21.57
C PRO A 66 21.38 -8.32 -22.21
N MET A 67 20.75 -7.15 -22.34
CA MET A 67 19.49 -7.06 -23.12
C MET A 67 19.72 -7.26 -24.62
N GLY A 68 20.90 -6.85 -25.12
CA GLY A 68 21.38 -7.26 -26.44
C GLY A 68 21.47 -8.78 -26.62
N PHE A 69 21.81 -9.53 -25.56
CA PHE A 69 21.84 -11.00 -25.57
C PHE A 69 20.48 -11.63 -25.83
N ALA A 70 19.39 -11.08 -25.28
CA ALA A 70 18.06 -11.58 -25.54
C ALA A 70 17.62 -11.32 -27.00
N ALA A 71 18.06 -10.20 -27.61
CA ALA A 71 17.91 -9.98 -29.06
C ALA A 71 18.70 -10.99 -29.89
N TYR A 72 19.92 -11.37 -29.46
CA TYR A 72 20.69 -12.44 -30.10
C TYR A 72 19.98 -13.81 -29.99
N PHE A 73 19.25 -14.09 -28.91
CA PHE A 73 18.40 -15.29 -28.82
C PHE A 73 17.24 -15.26 -29.83
N ILE A 74 16.58 -14.12 -30.05
CA ILE A 74 15.53 -14.00 -31.07
C ILE A 74 16.11 -14.19 -32.47
N GLY A 75 17.24 -13.54 -32.78
CA GLY A 75 17.96 -13.74 -34.03
C GLY A 75 18.39 -15.20 -34.23
N PHE A 76 18.82 -15.86 -33.16
CA PHE A 76 19.18 -17.27 -33.16
C PHE A 76 18.00 -18.19 -33.51
N VAL A 77 16.82 -17.94 -32.94
CA VAL A 77 15.60 -18.69 -33.28
C VAL A 77 15.25 -18.56 -34.76
N ILE A 78 15.33 -17.36 -35.32
CA ILE A 78 15.07 -17.11 -36.75
C ILE A 78 16.07 -17.86 -37.62
N VAL A 79 17.36 -17.83 -37.25
CA VAL A 79 18.43 -18.52 -37.96
C VAL A 79 18.24 -20.04 -37.95
N ILE A 80 17.89 -20.64 -36.80
CA ILE A 80 17.58 -22.07 -36.73
C ILE A 80 16.42 -22.42 -37.66
N ILE A 81 15.33 -21.66 -37.62
CA ILE A 81 14.14 -21.94 -38.43
C ILE A 81 14.50 -21.88 -39.92
N ALA A 82 15.24 -20.85 -40.36
CA ALA A 82 15.70 -20.73 -41.74
C ALA A 82 16.58 -21.91 -42.17
N PHE A 83 17.52 -22.34 -41.33
CA PHE A 83 18.38 -23.49 -41.62
C PHE A 83 17.61 -24.81 -41.64
N VAL A 84 16.61 -24.99 -40.77
CA VAL A 84 15.74 -26.17 -40.80
C VAL A 84 14.96 -26.23 -42.11
N VAL A 85 14.45 -25.11 -42.62
CA VAL A 85 13.76 -25.04 -43.91
C VAL A 85 14.70 -25.37 -45.08
N ILE A 86 15.90 -24.79 -45.10
CA ILE A 86 16.93 -25.07 -46.11
C ILE A 86 17.33 -26.55 -46.07
N PHE A 87 17.48 -27.11 -44.87
CA PHE A 87 17.79 -28.52 -44.69
C PHE A 87 16.67 -29.43 -45.20
N CYS A 88 15.40 -29.13 -44.87
CA CYS A 88 14.27 -29.89 -45.41
C CYS A 88 14.25 -29.89 -46.93
N MET A 89 14.51 -28.73 -47.58
CA MET A 89 14.63 -28.67 -49.04
C MET A 89 15.80 -29.49 -49.56
N PHE A 90 16.98 -29.35 -48.96
CA PHE A 90 18.18 -30.05 -49.42
C PHE A 90 18.13 -31.56 -49.16
N PHE A 91 17.50 -31.99 -48.07
CA PHE A 91 17.22 -33.39 -47.76
C PHE A 91 16.24 -33.99 -48.79
N CYS A 92 15.15 -33.28 -49.11
CA CYS A 92 14.24 -33.68 -50.18
C CYS A 92 14.96 -33.78 -51.53
N CYS A 93 15.82 -32.82 -51.88
CA CYS A 93 16.59 -32.86 -53.13
C CYS A 93 17.62 -34.01 -53.16
N SER A 94 18.42 -34.18 -52.10
CA SER A 94 19.46 -35.22 -52.04
C SER A 94 18.90 -36.64 -51.98
N ALA A 95 17.76 -36.84 -51.33
CA ALA A 95 17.02 -38.11 -51.37
C ALA A 95 16.51 -38.43 -52.79
N CYS A 96 16.02 -37.43 -53.53
CA CYS A 96 15.59 -37.58 -54.93
C CYS A 96 16.74 -37.92 -55.88
N PHE A 97 17.92 -37.31 -55.72
CA PHE A 97 19.07 -37.59 -56.60
C PHE A 97 19.78 -38.92 -56.29
N SER A 98 19.77 -39.37 -55.03
CA SER A 98 20.53 -40.56 -54.63
C SER A 98 19.79 -41.88 -54.92
N CYS A 99 18.46 -41.90 -54.84
CA CYS A 99 17.65 -43.11 -54.99
C CYS A 99 17.51 -43.62 -56.45
N CYS A 100 17.73 -42.77 -57.47
CA CYS A 100 17.45 -43.13 -58.86
C CYS A 100 18.54 -43.95 -59.57
N CYS A 101 19.72 -44.18 -58.98
CA CYS A 101 20.90 -44.64 -59.75
C CYS A 101 21.50 -46.01 -59.37
N PHE A 102 20.93 -46.80 -58.45
CA PHE A 102 21.61 -48.04 -57.99
C PHE A 102 20.68 -49.27 -57.86
N LYS A 103 21.02 -50.37 -58.57
CA LYS A 103 20.42 -51.70 -58.36
C LYS A 103 21.14 -52.45 -57.21
N PRO A 104 20.42 -53.15 -56.32
CA PRO A 104 21.03 -53.88 -55.20
C PRO A 104 21.59 -55.23 -55.64
N GLU A 105 22.80 -55.58 -55.20
CA GLU A 105 23.36 -56.94 -55.26
C GLU A 105 23.20 -57.64 -53.90
N LYS A 106 23.18 -58.98 -53.89
CA LYS A 106 22.95 -59.79 -52.68
C LYS A 106 24.03 -59.50 -51.61
N SER A 107 23.61 -58.98 -50.46
CA SER A 107 24.50 -58.55 -49.37
C SER A 107 25.22 -59.71 -48.67
N LYS A 108 26.46 -59.47 -48.21
CA LYS A 108 27.16 -60.35 -47.24
C LYS A 108 26.31 -60.53 -45.96
N LYS A 109 26.47 -61.67 -45.26
CA LYS A 109 25.75 -61.98 -44.00
C LYS A 109 25.96 -60.87 -42.95
N PHE A 110 24.86 -60.48 -42.29
CA PHE A 110 24.84 -59.48 -41.21
C PHE A 110 25.72 -59.91 -40.03
N LYS A 111 26.59 -59.02 -39.53
CA LYS A 111 27.46 -59.29 -38.37
C LYS A 111 26.87 -58.66 -37.10
N TRP A 112 26.37 -59.50 -36.20
CA TRP A 112 25.83 -59.06 -34.90
C TRP A 112 26.87 -58.38 -34.00
N SER A 113 28.15 -58.71 -34.13
CA SER A 113 29.24 -58.11 -33.32
C SER A 113 29.40 -56.60 -33.50
N LEU A 114 29.00 -56.04 -34.64
CA LEU A 114 28.97 -54.59 -34.88
C LEU A 114 27.60 -53.97 -34.56
N ALA A 115 26.54 -54.78 -34.54
CA ALA A 115 25.18 -54.32 -34.29
C ALA A 115 24.91 -54.01 -32.81
N ILE A 116 25.42 -54.86 -31.91
CA ILE A 116 25.30 -54.68 -30.46
C ILE A 116 25.90 -53.34 -30.01
N PRO A 117 27.17 -52.99 -30.33
CA PRO A 117 27.72 -51.70 -29.93
C PRO A 117 26.98 -50.52 -30.59
N HIS A 118 26.52 -50.65 -31.84
CA HIS A 118 25.71 -49.61 -32.48
C HIS A 118 24.40 -49.35 -31.73
N LEU A 119 23.66 -50.40 -31.35
CA LEU A 119 22.45 -50.26 -30.54
C LEU A 119 22.73 -49.68 -29.15
N ALA A 120 23.87 -50.03 -28.54
CA ALA A 120 24.29 -49.43 -27.28
C ALA A 120 24.48 -47.91 -27.42
N PHE A 121 25.18 -47.45 -28.47
CA PHE A 121 25.35 -46.01 -28.73
C PHE A 121 24.02 -45.31 -29.04
N ILE A 122 23.10 -45.94 -29.77
CA ILE A 122 21.74 -45.40 -29.95
C ILE A 122 21.02 -45.26 -28.61
N GLY A 123 21.19 -46.22 -27.70
CA GLY A 123 20.67 -46.14 -26.33
C GLY A 123 21.26 -44.97 -25.54
N ILE A 124 22.55 -44.69 -25.66
CA ILE A 124 23.20 -43.55 -25.00
C ILE A 124 22.70 -42.23 -25.61
N MET A 125 22.53 -42.14 -26.94
CA MET A 125 21.95 -40.95 -27.58
C MET A 125 20.53 -40.67 -27.09
N VAL A 126 19.72 -41.71 -26.84
CA VAL A 126 18.38 -41.57 -26.25
C VAL A 126 18.46 -40.99 -24.83
N VAL A 127 19.40 -41.46 -24.00
CA VAL A 127 19.65 -40.88 -22.67
C VAL A 127 20.06 -39.41 -22.79
N ALA A 128 20.91 -39.07 -23.75
CA ALA A 128 21.35 -37.70 -23.96
C ALA A 128 20.20 -36.78 -24.43
N ILE A 129 19.24 -37.26 -25.25
CA ILE A 129 18.01 -36.51 -25.55
C ILE A 129 17.17 -36.27 -24.30
N ILE A 130 17.08 -37.24 -23.38
CA ILE A 130 16.34 -37.04 -22.12
C ILE A 130 17.00 -35.94 -21.28
N ILE A 131 18.33 -35.96 -21.15
CA ILE A 131 19.08 -34.92 -20.44
C ILE A 131 18.88 -33.56 -21.13
N PHE A 132 18.90 -33.52 -22.46
CA PHE A 132 18.61 -32.34 -23.25
C PHE A 132 17.20 -31.79 -23.00
N TYR A 133 16.19 -32.66 -22.94
CA TYR A 133 14.82 -32.24 -22.64
C TYR A 133 14.70 -31.65 -21.24
N VAL A 134 15.32 -32.27 -20.23
CA VAL A 134 15.34 -31.75 -18.85
C VAL A 134 16.04 -30.39 -18.79
N SER A 135 17.19 -30.27 -19.44
CA SER A 135 17.92 -29.02 -19.60
C SER A 135 17.04 -27.92 -20.20
N ALA A 136 16.39 -28.23 -21.31
CA ALA A 136 15.55 -27.30 -22.04
C ALA A 136 14.31 -26.89 -21.24
N SER A 137 13.71 -27.83 -20.48
CA SER A 137 12.63 -27.54 -19.54
C SER A 137 13.05 -26.56 -18.45
N ASN A 138 14.26 -26.71 -17.88
CA ASN A 138 14.79 -25.77 -16.90
C ASN A 138 15.01 -24.38 -17.52
N ILE A 139 15.52 -24.28 -18.74
CA ILE A 139 15.67 -22.99 -19.45
C ILE A 139 14.30 -22.34 -19.65
N VAL A 140 13.30 -23.11 -20.10
CA VAL A 140 11.91 -22.65 -20.25
C VAL A 140 11.36 -22.12 -18.92
N LYS A 141 11.57 -22.83 -17.80
CA LYS A 141 11.18 -22.38 -16.46
C LYS A 141 11.89 -21.09 -16.07
N GLY A 142 13.18 -20.98 -16.39
CA GLY A 142 13.99 -19.77 -16.14
C GLY A 142 13.41 -18.54 -16.83
N PHE A 143 13.14 -18.63 -18.13
CA PHE A 143 12.47 -17.55 -18.88
C PHE A 143 11.04 -17.30 -18.39
N GLY A 144 10.31 -18.35 -17.98
CA GLY A 144 8.96 -18.22 -17.42
C GLY A 144 8.93 -17.46 -16.10
N ASN A 145 9.91 -17.68 -15.22
CA ASN A 145 10.06 -16.96 -13.96
C ASN A 145 10.57 -15.53 -14.21
N ALA A 146 11.52 -15.34 -15.14
CA ALA A 146 11.99 -14.02 -15.54
C ALA A 146 10.87 -13.15 -16.14
N ALA A 147 9.98 -13.74 -16.94
CA ALA A 147 8.82 -13.06 -17.54
C ALA A 147 7.77 -12.60 -16.52
N LYS A 148 7.84 -13.07 -15.26
CA LYS A 148 6.94 -12.62 -14.20
C LYS A 148 7.51 -11.45 -13.40
N ILE A 149 8.80 -11.11 -13.56
CA ILE A 149 9.49 -10.11 -12.73
C ILE A 149 8.81 -8.75 -12.84
N ASN A 150 8.55 -8.26 -14.07
CA ASN A 150 7.94 -6.95 -14.26
C ASN A 150 6.56 -6.88 -13.58
N LYS A 151 5.69 -7.85 -13.89
CA LYS A 151 4.36 -7.96 -13.28
C LYS A 151 4.42 -8.05 -11.75
N ASN A 152 5.32 -8.85 -11.20
CA ASN A 152 5.45 -9.01 -9.74
C ASN A 152 5.99 -7.73 -9.09
N PHE A 153 6.90 -7.01 -9.75
CA PHE A 153 7.40 -5.72 -9.27
C PHE A 153 6.32 -4.65 -9.29
N THR A 154 5.59 -4.50 -10.40
CA THR A 154 4.46 -3.56 -10.47
C THR A 154 3.44 -3.88 -9.38
N ALA A 155 3.07 -5.15 -9.21
CA ALA A 155 2.14 -5.57 -8.17
C ALA A 155 2.67 -5.27 -6.76
N PHE A 156 3.97 -5.48 -6.50
CA PHE A 156 4.60 -5.14 -5.23
C PHE A 156 4.54 -3.64 -4.92
N ILE A 157 4.91 -2.78 -5.88
CA ILE A 157 4.83 -1.33 -5.72
C ILE A 157 3.38 -0.87 -5.54
N THR A 158 2.44 -1.39 -6.34
CA THR A 158 1.01 -1.09 -6.18
C THR A 158 0.52 -1.48 -4.80
N ASN A 159 0.88 -2.66 -4.29
CA ASN A 159 0.50 -3.08 -2.94
C ASN A 159 1.07 -2.16 -1.85
N ILE A 160 2.31 -1.66 -1.99
CA ILE A 160 2.87 -0.68 -1.05
C ILE A 160 2.06 0.62 -1.08
N ILE A 161 1.78 1.13 -2.28
CA ILE A 161 1.02 2.37 -2.46
C ILE A 161 -0.39 2.23 -1.89
N ASP A 162 -1.06 1.10 -2.15
CA ASP A 162 -2.42 0.84 -1.69
C ASP A 162 -2.47 0.64 -0.17
N ALA A 163 -1.46 0.00 0.43
CA ALA A 163 -1.33 -0.09 1.88
C ALA A 163 -1.16 1.31 2.51
N ILE A 164 -0.30 2.17 1.94
CA ILE A 164 -0.15 3.55 2.42
C ILE A 164 -1.46 4.31 2.31
N LYS A 165 -2.15 4.25 1.16
CA LYS A 165 -3.45 4.90 0.96
C LYS A 165 -4.50 4.40 1.93
N GLY A 166 -4.62 3.08 2.11
CA GLY A 166 -5.61 2.48 3.01
C GLY A 166 -5.38 2.89 4.46
N VAL A 167 -4.12 2.93 4.90
CA VAL A 167 -3.79 3.35 6.26
C VAL A 167 -3.98 4.85 6.48
N VAL A 168 -3.64 5.70 5.49
CA VAL A 168 -3.95 7.13 5.51
C VAL A 168 -5.46 7.35 5.57
N GLU A 169 -6.25 6.61 4.78
CA GLU A 169 -7.71 6.69 4.80
C GLU A 169 -8.30 6.27 6.15
N ASN A 170 -7.75 5.23 6.78
CA ASN A 170 -8.13 4.83 8.14
C ASN A 170 -7.78 5.91 9.17
N GLY A 171 -6.60 6.52 9.07
CA GLY A 171 -6.18 7.64 9.92
C GLY A 171 -7.09 8.86 9.75
N VAL A 172 -7.44 9.20 8.51
CA VAL A 172 -8.40 10.26 8.17
C VAL A 172 -9.77 9.97 8.79
N ASN A 173 -10.30 8.77 8.62
CA ASN A 173 -11.59 8.37 9.18
C ASN A 173 -11.60 8.44 10.72
N LEU A 174 -10.48 8.09 11.35
CA LEU A 174 -10.31 8.23 12.80
C LEU A 174 -10.38 9.70 13.23
N VAL A 175 -9.66 10.60 12.54
CA VAL A 175 -9.71 12.04 12.81
C VAL A 175 -11.13 12.56 12.68
N THR A 176 -11.78 12.31 11.53
CA THR A 176 -13.14 12.78 11.28
C THR A 176 -14.10 12.28 12.35
N GLY A 177 -13.96 11.01 12.78
CA GLY A 177 -14.77 10.45 13.86
C GLY A 177 -14.54 11.13 15.21
N MET A 178 -13.30 11.48 15.55
CA MET A 178 -12.99 12.18 16.80
C MET A 178 -13.40 13.65 16.80
N VAL A 179 -13.19 14.36 15.68
CA VAL A 179 -13.66 15.74 15.49
C VAL A 179 -15.18 15.78 15.59
N THR A 180 -15.87 14.83 14.96
CA THR A 180 -17.33 14.70 15.08
C THR A 180 -17.74 14.56 16.54
N LYS A 181 -17.08 13.71 17.33
CA LYS A 181 -17.35 13.55 18.77
C LYS A 181 -17.10 14.85 19.54
N ALA A 182 -15.99 15.55 19.30
CA ALA A 182 -15.68 16.82 19.95
C ALA A 182 -16.71 17.90 19.61
N VAL A 183 -17.07 18.02 18.32
CA VAL A 183 -18.12 18.91 17.83
C VAL A 183 -19.47 18.58 18.47
N THR A 184 -19.82 17.30 18.62
CA THR A 184 -21.04 16.87 19.32
C THR A 184 -21.04 17.32 20.78
N VAL A 185 -19.94 17.15 21.51
CA VAL A 185 -19.82 17.61 22.91
C VAL A 185 -20.10 19.12 23.04
N PHE A 186 -19.59 19.94 22.12
CA PHE A 186 -19.89 21.37 22.12
C PHE A 186 -21.30 21.72 21.63
N LYS A 187 -21.85 20.98 20.66
CA LYS A 187 -23.25 21.16 20.23
C LYS A 187 -24.22 20.83 21.37
N ASP A 188 -23.95 19.79 22.14
CA ASP A 188 -24.72 19.42 23.34
C ASP A 188 -24.63 20.51 24.43
N PHE A 189 -23.42 21.06 24.64
CA PHE A 189 -23.23 22.22 25.51
C PHE A 189 -24.05 23.43 25.05
N ILE A 190 -23.95 23.82 23.78
CA ILE A 190 -24.68 24.95 23.22
C ILE A 190 -26.18 24.76 23.41
N ALA A 191 -26.72 23.56 23.12
CA ALA A 191 -28.13 23.24 23.32
C ALA A 191 -28.55 23.35 24.80
N ALA A 192 -27.71 22.85 25.72
CA ALA A 192 -27.96 22.98 27.16
C ALA A 192 -27.96 24.45 27.60
N VAL A 193 -27.01 25.25 27.12
CA VAL A 193 -26.92 26.68 27.41
C VAL A 193 -28.11 27.45 26.82
N ASP A 194 -28.58 27.12 25.62
CA ASP A 194 -29.76 27.73 25.01
C ASP A 194 -31.03 27.51 25.83
N ASP A 195 -31.25 26.30 26.34
CA ASP A 195 -32.35 26.01 27.28
C ASP A 195 -32.24 26.87 28.55
N LYS A 196 -31.03 27.00 29.13
CA LYS A 196 -30.81 27.86 30.31
C LYS A 196 -31.04 29.32 29.99
N ILE A 197 -30.55 29.83 28.86
CA ILE A 197 -30.74 31.22 28.43
C ILE A 197 -32.21 31.53 28.25
N GLY A 198 -33.00 30.67 27.58
CA GLY A 198 -34.44 30.89 27.40
C GLY A 198 -35.19 30.97 28.73
N LYS A 199 -34.80 30.13 29.71
CA LYS A 199 -35.35 30.19 31.08
C LYS A 199 -34.92 31.45 31.82
N MET A 200 -33.64 31.83 31.74
CA MET A 200 -33.12 33.06 32.33
C MET A 200 -33.80 34.31 31.75
N GLU A 201 -34.07 34.36 30.44
CA GLU A 201 -34.80 35.47 29.81
C GLU A 201 -36.22 35.56 30.34
N THR A 202 -36.91 34.41 30.44
CA THR A 202 -38.27 34.35 30.99
C THR A 202 -38.31 34.83 32.43
N SER A 203 -37.43 34.31 33.29
CA SER A 203 -37.36 34.71 34.70
C SER A 203 -36.89 36.17 34.86
N SER A 204 -35.93 36.64 34.08
CA SER A 204 -35.51 38.05 34.08
C SER A 204 -36.62 39.00 33.64
N GLN A 205 -37.41 38.62 32.62
CA GLN A 205 -38.55 39.42 32.16
C GLN A 205 -39.63 39.49 33.26
N GLN A 206 -39.90 38.37 33.96
CA GLN A 206 -40.82 38.35 35.10
C GLN A 206 -40.31 39.23 36.25
N ALA A 207 -39.01 39.16 36.57
CA ALA A 207 -38.40 40.02 37.59
C ALA A 207 -38.51 41.50 37.23
N GLU A 208 -38.27 41.86 35.97
CA GLU A 208 -38.43 43.23 35.46
C GLU A 208 -39.89 43.70 35.56
N THR A 209 -40.86 42.88 35.15
CA THR A 209 -42.29 43.20 35.28
C THR A 209 -42.69 43.39 36.74
N LYS A 210 -42.30 42.49 37.64
CA LYS A 210 -42.66 42.57 39.06
C LYS A 210 -41.97 43.72 39.79
N SER A 211 -40.73 44.03 39.43
CA SER A 211 -40.02 45.22 39.90
C SER A 211 -40.74 46.50 39.47
N ASN A 212 -41.17 46.59 38.21
CA ASN A 212 -41.95 47.73 37.71
C ASN A 212 -43.29 47.88 38.44
N GLU A 213 -44.05 46.79 38.60
CA GLU A 213 -45.29 46.79 39.37
C GLU A 213 -45.07 47.26 40.81
N ALA A 214 -43.99 46.81 41.47
CA ALA A 214 -43.65 47.19 42.84
C ALA A 214 -43.30 48.69 42.95
N VAL A 215 -42.50 49.22 42.02
CA VAL A 215 -42.16 50.65 41.95
C VAL A 215 -43.41 51.50 41.74
N THR A 216 -44.25 51.14 40.76
CA THR A 216 -45.49 51.87 40.47
C THR A 216 -46.46 51.84 41.65
N TYR A 217 -46.59 50.68 42.31
CA TYR A 217 -47.42 50.55 43.51
C TYR A 217 -46.91 51.42 44.67
N ALA A 218 -45.59 51.41 44.89
CA ALA A 218 -44.95 52.19 45.95
C ALA A 218 -45.08 53.71 45.71
N GLN A 219 -44.88 54.17 44.47
CA GLN A 219 -44.99 55.58 44.09
C GLN A 219 -46.44 56.09 44.03
N GLY A 220 -47.39 55.20 43.73
CA GLY A 220 -48.81 55.51 43.67
C GLY A 220 -49.53 55.26 45.00
N GLU A 221 -50.16 54.08 45.11
CA GLU A 221 -51.05 53.75 46.23
C GLU A 221 -50.39 53.83 47.60
N LEU A 222 -49.15 53.36 47.73
CA LEU A 222 -48.45 53.36 49.01
C LEU A 222 -48.07 54.79 49.44
N GLN A 223 -47.59 55.61 48.50
CA GLN A 223 -47.28 57.03 48.76
C GLN A 223 -48.55 57.82 49.11
N THR A 224 -49.66 57.60 48.40
CA THR A 224 -50.95 58.25 48.72
C THR A 224 -51.45 57.84 50.10
N SER A 225 -51.30 56.56 50.48
CA SER A 225 -51.66 56.07 51.81
C SER A 225 -50.78 56.69 52.90
N ALA A 226 -49.46 56.78 52.68
CA ALA A 226 -48.54 57.46 53.59
C ALA A 226 -48.86 58.95 53.75
N ASN A 227 -49.12 59.67 52.65
CA ASN A 227 -49.50 61.08 52.68
C ASN A 227 -50.81 61.31 53.44
N THR A 228 -51.80 60.43 53.24
CA THR A 228 -53.08 60.49 53.95
C THR A 228 -52.90 60.28 55.45
N LEU A 229 -52.11 59.27 55.83
CA LEU A 229 -51.79 58.99 57.23
C LEU A 229 -51.02 60.16 57.86
N ASN A 230 -49.98 60.68 57.19
CA ASN A 230 -49.21 61.85 57.65
C ASN A 230 -50.08 63.10 57.84
N ASN A 231 -51.04 63.35 56.94
CA ASN A 231 -51.99 64.47 57.08
C ASN A 231 -52.93 64.27 58.27
N ASN A 232 -53.41 63.04 58.48
CA ASN A 232 -54.22 62.70 59.66
C ASN A 232 -53.43 62.83 60.97
N PHE A 233 -52.13 62.49 60.97
CA PHE A 233 -51.23 62.73 62.11
C PHE A 233 -51.11 64.21 62.44
N LYS A 234 -50.80 65.05 61.44
CA LYS A 234 -50.62 66.50 61.61
C LYS A 234 -51.89 67.20 62.11
N THR A 235 -53.06 66.76 61.64
CA THR A 235 -54.35 67.37 62.00
C THR A 235 -54.95 66.81 63.29
N GLY A 236 -54.72 65.53 63.58
CA GLY A 236 -55.32 64.82 64.71
C GLY A 236 -54.42 64.65 65.94
N CYS A 237 -53.12 64.92 65.83
CA CYS A 237 -52.17 64.74 66.92
C CYS A 237 -51.06 65.80 66.91
N HIS A 238 -51.34 66.96 67.52
CA HIS A 238 -50.49 68.17 67.47
C HIS A 238 -49.07 68.05 68.05
N GLN A 239 -48.64 66.87 68.54
CA GLN A 239 -47.32 66.66 69.15
C GLN A 239 -46.50 65.51 68.55
N SER A 240 -46.99 64.77 67.54
CA SER A 240 -46.21 63.67 66.95
C SER A 240 -45.32 64.13 65.80
N ASN A 241 -44.00 63.97 65.95
CA ASN A 241 -43.01 64.17 64.88
C ASN A 241 -42.79 62.90 64.02
N VAL A 242 -43.51 61.81 64.30
CA VAL A 242 -43.32 60.52 63.61
C VAL A 242 -44.13 60.54 62.32
N LEU A 243 -43.46 60.80 61.19
CA LEU A 243 -44.03 60.74 59.85
C LEU A 243 -43.53 59.49 59.11
N ILE A 244 -44.39 58.92 58.28
CA ILE A 244 -44.01 57.86 57.35
C ILE A 244 -43.34 58.48 56.14
N ASP A 245 -42.15 57.99 55.82
CA ASP A 245 -41.41 58.38 54.63
C ASP A 245 -41.11 57.15 53.77
N ASN A 246 -41.82 57.02 52.64
CA ASN A 246 -41.61 55.94 51.68
C ASN A 246 -40.40 56.18 50.77
N SER A 247 -39.71 57.32 50.87
CA SER A 247 -38.59 57.65 49.98
C SER A 247 -37.52 56.56 49.98
N LYS A 248 -37.22 55.96 51.15
CA LYS A 248 -36.30 54.82 51.28
C LYS A 248 -36.75 53.60 50.49
N VAL A 249 -38.02 53.19 50.64
CA VAL A 249 -38.60 52.04 49.92
C VAL A 249 -38.61 52.30 48.41
N ILE A 250 -39.06 53.47 47.99
CA ILE A 250 -39.13 53.85 46.57
C ILE A 250 -37.73 53.90 45.94
N ASN A 251 -36.76 54.51 46.62
CA ASN A 251 -35.38 54.59 46.14
C ASN A 251 -34.77 53.20 46.01
N LYS A 252 -35.00 52.31 46.97
CA LYS A 252 -34.48 50.94 46.92
C LYS A 252 -35.14 50.10 45.84
N LEU A 253 -36.45 50.20 45.65
CA LEU A 253 -37.14 49.55 44.53
C LEU A 253 -36.67 50.07 43.18
N THR A 254 -36.36 51.37 43.09
CA THR A 254 -35.78 51.98 41.89
C THR A 254 -34.35 51.49 41.63
N ASP A 255 -33.53 51.35 42.68
CA ASP A 255 -32.20 50.75 42.58
C ASP A 255 -32.28 49.28 42.12
N VAL A 256 -33.17 48.49 42.71
CA VAL A 256 -33.43 47.09 42.30
C VAL A 256 -33.85 47.02 40.82
N LYS A 257 -34.77 47.89 40.38
CA LYS A 257 -35.16 48.01 38.97
C LYS A 257 -33.95 48.29 38.07
N SER A 258 -33.07 49.21 38.47
CA SER A 258 -31.85 49.52 37.71
C SER A 258 -30.90 48.32 37.62
N LYS A 259 -30.82 47.51 38.68
CA LYS A 259 -30.01 46.29 38.72
C LYS A 259 -30.64 45.15 37.90
N MET A 260 -31.97 45.13 37.68
CA MET A 260 -32.60 44.19 36.74
C MET A 260 -32.12 44.43 35.30
N SER A 261 -31.92 45.69 34.90
CA SER A 261 -31.32 45.99 33.59
C SER A 261 -29.89 45.45 33.49
N LYS A 262 -29.12 45.46 34.59
CA LYS A 262 -27.78 44.82 34.64
C LYS A 262 -27.86 43.31 34.49
N LEU A 263 -28.83 42.66 35.13
CA LEU A 263 -29.09 41.21 34.99
C LEU A 263 -29.35 40.83 33.52
N LYS A 264 -30.21 41.60 32.84
CA LYS A 264 -30.49 41.43 31.41
C LYS A 264 -29.24 41.60 30.54
N ASN A 265 -28.40 42.58 30.87
CA ASN A 265 -27.11 42.77 30.19
C ASN A 265 -26.16 41.57 30.42
N SER A 266 -26.16 40.97 31.61
CA SER A 266 -25.38 39.75 31.87
C SER A 266 -25.87 38.56 31.04
N ILE A 267 -27.19 38.39 30.88
CA ILE A 267 -27.76 37.35 30.00
C ILE A 267 -27.30 37.55 28.55
N ASN A 268 -27.30 38.80 28.06
CA ASN A 268 -26.80 39.12 26.72
C ASN A 268 -25.30 38.78 26.57
N LYS A 269 -24.47 39.02 27.59
CA LYS A 269 -23.06 38.60 27.57
C LYS A 269 -22.91 37.07 27.48
N ILE A 270 -23.76 36.31 28.17
CA ILE A 270 -23.76 34.84 28.07
C ILE A 270 -24.12 34.40 26.63
N LYS A 271 -25.10 35.05 25.99
CA LYS A 271 -25.42 34.83 24.56
C LYS A 271 -24.23 35.12 23.64
N ASP A 272 -23.54 36.23 23.87
CA ASP A 272 -22.37 36.59 23.05
C ASP A 272 -21.26 35.55 23.16
N VAL A 273 -20.99 35.03 24.35
CA VAL A 273 -19.99 33.97 24.54
C VAL A 273 -20.46 32.66 23.91
N ARG A 274 -21.73 32.28 24.07
CA ARG A 274 -22.33 31.12 23.37
C ARG A 274 -22.14 31.21 21.86
N ASN A 275 -22.40 32.37 21.25
CA ASN A 275 -22.23 32.59 19.81
C ASN A 275 -20.75 32.52 19.39
N LYS A 276 -19.83 33.03 20.22
CA LYS A 276 -18.38 32.86 19.97
C LYS A 276 -17.99 31.40 19.96
N ILE A 277 -18.47 30.61 20.92
CA ILE A 277 -18.20 29.17 20.99
C ILE A 277 -18.76 28.45 19.76
N GLU A 278 -20.01 28.73 19.36
CA GLU A 278 -20.62 28.14 18.15
C GLU A 278 -19.80 28.44 16.88
N ASN A 279 -19.36 29.69 16.72
CA ASN A 279 -18.51 30.09 15.60
C ASN A 279 -17.16 29.38 15.64
N SER A 280 -16.52 29.28 16.80
CA SER A 280 -15.23 28.58 16.94
C SER A 280 -15.36 27.08 16.67
N VAL A 281 -16.45 26.44 17.09
CA VAL A 281 -16.73 25.02 16.81
C VAL A 281 -16.95 24.79 15.31
N THR A 282 -17.70 25.68 14.65
CA THR A 282 -17.94 25.62 13.20
C THR A 282 -16.65 25.86 12.41
N GLU A 283 -15.82 26.82 12.85
CA GLU A 283 -14.53 27.11 12.22
C GLU A 283 -13.56 25.92 12.39
N MET A 284 -13.57 25.27 13.56
CA MET A 284 -12.83 24.05 13.83
C MET A 284 -13.25 22.92 12.89
N GLU A 285 -14.55 22.63 12.78
CA GLU A 285 -15.10 21.58 11.90
C GLU A 285 -14.59 21.78 10.45
N ASN A 286 -14.76 22.98 9.89
CA ASN A 286 -14.30 23.30 8.54
C ASN A 286 -12.77 23.25 8.36
N LYS A 287 -12.01 23.72 9.35
CA LYS A 287 -10.54 23.72 9.30
C LYS A 287 -9.99 22.31 9.35
N VAL A 288 -10.53 21.47 10.23
CA VAL A 288 -10.04 20.09 10.35
C VAL A 288 -10.36 19.30 9.10
N ASP A 289 -11.55 19.44 8.51
CA ASP A 289 -11.86 18.80 7.22
C ASP A 289 -10.86 19.22 6.11
N GLY A 290 -10.51 20.51 6.05
CA GLY A 290 -9.49 21.00 5.13
C GLY A 290 -8.09 20.43 5.42
N MET A 291 -7.69 20.35 6.69
CA MET A 291 -6.40 19.76 7.09
C MET A 291 -6.31 18.28 6.78
N VAL A 292 -7.38 17.53 7.05
CA VAL A 292 -7.52 16.11 6.78
C VAL A 292 -7.36 15.84 5.28
N GLN A 293 -8.02 16.66 4.46
CA GLN A 293 -7.95 16.47 3.02
C GLN A 293 -6.59 16.88 2.43
N ASN A 294 -6.00 17.96 2.93
CA ASN A 294 -4.63 18.35 2.57
C ASN A 294 -3.62 17.26 2.96
N PHE A 295 -3.74 16.67 4.16
CA PHE A 295 -2.87 15.57 4.59
C PHE A 295 -3.01 14.35 3.67
N LYS A 296 -4.25 13.97 3.31
CA LYS A 296 -4.52 12.88 2.37
C LYS A 296 -3.89 13.15 1.01
N ASP A 297 -4.05 14.36 0.48
CA ASP A 297 -3.53 14.75 -0.82
C ASP A 297 -2.00 14.85 -0.79
N ASP A 298 -1.41 15.41 0.26
CA ASP A 298 0.05 15.53 0.43
C ASP A 298 0.72 14.16 0.51
N VAL A 299 0.18 13.22 1.30
CA VAL A 299 0.73 11.86 1.36
C VAL A 299 0.52 11.13 0.02
N THR A 300 -0.66 11.26 -0.60
CA THR A 300 -0.92 10.66 -1.91
C THR A 300 0.03 11.19 -2.98
N ASN A 301 0.29 12.50 -2.99
CA ASN A 301 1.19 13.16 -3.92
C ASN A 301 2.65 12.82 -3.63
N ALA A 302 3.06 12.70 -2.37
CA ALA A 302 4.41 12.27 -2.01
C ALA A 302 4.69 10.84 -2.50
N VAL A 303 3.74 9.93 -2.31
CA VAL A 303 3.84 8.55 -2.78
C VAL A 303 3.79 8.49 -4.32
N ALA A 304 2.91 9.24 -4.97
CA ALA A 304 2.79 9.27 -6.43
C ALA A 304 3.96 9.98 -7.13
N GLY A 305 4.55 11.00 -6.48
CA GLY A 305 5.71 11.74 -6.96
C GLY A 305 7.02 10.97 -6.85
N THR A 306 7.01 9.81 -6.18
CA THR A 306 8.18 8.94 -6.11
C THR A 306 8.38 8.27 -7.46
N ASN A 307 9.33 8.79 -8.22
CA ASN A 307 9.52 8.41 -9.61
C ASN A 307 10.27 7.08 -9.73
N TYR A 308 9.53 5.98 -9.89
CA TYR A 308 10.11 4.65 -10.14
C TYR A 308 10.49 4.40 -11.61
N VAL A 309 10.39 5.44 -12.46
CA VAL A 309 10.57 5.35 -13.92
C VAL A 309 11.87 4.68 -14.31
N SER A 310 12.99 4.92 -13.62
CA SER A 310 14.28 4.28 -13.97
C SER A 310 14.22 2.74 -13.86
N PHE A 311 13.61 2.20 -12.81
CA PHE A 311 13.51 0.76 -12.60
C PHE A 311 12.37 0.14 -13.40
N THR A 312 11.23 0.84 -13.55
CA THR A 312 10.14 0.36 -14.41
C THR A 312 10.52 0.39 -15.89
N ASP A 313 11.23 1.42 -16.38
CA ASP A 313 11.74 1.47 -17.75
C ASP A 313 12.75 0.36 -18.00
N PHE A 314 13.60 0.06 -17.02
CA PHE A 314 14.50 -1.09 -17.07
C PHE A 314 13.71 -2.40 -17.19
N LEU A 315 12.72 -2.62 -16.33
CA LEU A 315 11.89 -3.83 -16.36
C LEU A 315 11.07 -3.95 -17.64
N ASP A 316 10.52 -2.85 -18.16
CA ASP A 316 9.77 -2.80 -19.41
C ASP A 316 10.68 -3.12 -20.61
N THR A 317 11.91 -2.60 -20.59
CA THR A 317 12.92 -2.94 -21.60
C THR A 317 13.29 -4.42 -21.50
N ALA A 318 13.47 -4.97 -20.29
CA ALA A 318 13.72 -6.40 -20.09
C ALA A 318 12.54 -7.24 -20.63
N ASP A 319 11.30 -6.86 -20.32
CA ASP A 319 10.08 -7.56 -20.72
C ASP A 319 9.93 -7.61 -22.24
N LYS A 320 10.30 -6.54 -22.94
CA LYS A 320 10.30 -6.48 -24.41
C LYS A 320 11.10 -7.63 -25.05
N TYR A 321 12.13 -8.14 -24.38
CA TYR A 321 12.93 -9.25 -24.87
C TYR A 321 12.60 -10.60 -24.20
N ILE A 322 12.31 -10.59 -22.90
CA ILE A 322 12.02 -11.81 -22.13
C ILE A 322 10.68 -12.43 -22.55
N GLN A 323 9.64 -11.62 -22.80
CA GLN A 323 8.31 -12.13 -23.17
C GLN A 323 8.34 -12.88 -24.51
N PRO A 324 8.92 -12.32 -25.61
CA PRO A 324 9.08 -13.08 -26.85
C PRO A 324 9.95 -14.33 -26.66
N ALA A 325 11.07 -14.23 -25.93
CA ALA A 325 11.95 -15.37 -25.69
C ALA A 325 11.20 -16.52 -24.98
N ASN A 326 10.47 -16.23 -23.90
CA ASN A 326 9.65 -17.20 -23.17
C ASN A 326 8.58 -17.87 -24.05
N LYS A 327 7.96 -17.11 -24.97
CA LYS A 327 6.96 -17.63 -25.91
C LYS A 327 7.58 -18.61 -26.91
N TRP A 328 8.72 -18.26 -27.50
CA TRP A 328 9.31 -19.05 -28.59
C TRP A 328 10.19 -20.20 -28.11
N ILE A 329 10.86 -20.07 -26.96
CA ILE A 329 11.79 -21.08 -26.45
C ILE A 329 11.09 -22.43 -26.26
N LYS A 330 9.84 -22.44 -25.76
CA LYS A 330 9.02 -23.67 -25.62
C LYS A 330 8.83 -24.40 -26.96
N VAL A 331 8.45 -23.65 -27.99
CA VAL A 331 8.20 -24.19 -29.33
C VAL A 331 9.48 -24.74 -29.94
N VAL A 332 10.58 -24.00 -29.85
CA VAL A 332 11.89 -24.39 -30.38
C VAL A 332 12.40 -25.66 -29.71
N VAL A 333 12.25 -25.77 -28.39
CA VAL A 333 12.66 -26.96 -27.63
C VAL A 333 11.89 -28.20 -28.06
N ILE A 334 10.56 -28.11 -28.17
CA ILE A 334 9.73 -29.24 -28.61
C ILE A 334 10.13 -29.68 -30.02
N LEU A 335 10.30 -28.73 -30.95
CA LEU A 335 10.73 -29.02 -32.31
C LEU A 335 12.11 -29.67 -32.35
N ALA A 336 13.08 -29.16 -31.59
CA ALA A 336 14.42 -29.72 -31.52
C ALA A 336 14.40 -31.17 -31.00
N VAL A 337 13.66 -31.46 -29.94
CA VAL A 337 13.53 -32.84 -29.40
C VAL A 337 12.90 -33.78 -30.42
N VAL A 338 11.84 -33.35 -31.11
CA VAL A 338 11.19 -34.17 -32.15
C VAL A 338 12.15 -34.45 -33.30
N ILE A 339 12.85 -33.42 -33.81
CA ILE A 339 13.81 -33.58 -34.89
C ILE A 339 14.96 -34.51 -34.48
N LEU A 340 15.57 -34.30 -33.31
CA LEU A 340 16.65 -35.15 -32.80
C LEU A 340 16.18 -36.61 -32.63
N SER A 341 14.96 -36.82 -32.16
CA SER A 341 14.38 -38.17 -32.02
C SER A 341 14.22 -38.87 -33.37
N ILE A 342 13.74 -38.15 -34.39
CA ILE A 342 13.64 -38.67 -35.76
C ILE A 342 15.03 -39.03 -36.30
N LEU A 343 16.05 -38.21 -36.03
CA LEU A 343 17.42 -38.48 -36.48
C LEU A 343 18.02 -39.71 -35.81
N ILE A 344 17.85 -39.88 -34.50
CA ILE A 344 18.31 -41.08 -33.79
C ILE A 344 17.61 -42.33 -34.32
N ALA A 345 16.28 -42.27 -34.49
CA ALA A 345 15.52 -43.37 -35.07
C ALA A 345 16.03 -43.70 -36.48
N THR A 346 16.31 -42.67 -37.27
CA THR A 346 16.90 -42.80 -38.61
C THR A 346 18.28 -43.45 -38.57
N PHE A 347 19.17 -43.08 -37.62
CA PHE A 347 20.47 -43.75 -37.47
C PHE A 347 20.34 -45.23 -37.12
N GLY A 348 19.40 -45.57 -36.21
CA GLY A 348 19.10 -46.96 -35.90
C GLY A 348 18.62 -47.72 -37.15
N ILE A 349 17.65 -47.17 -37.88
CA ILE A 349 17.06 -47.79 -39.07
C ILE A 349 18.10 -47.94 -40.20
N ILE A 350 18.88 -46.89 -40.52
CA ILE A 350 19.92 -46.92 -41.56
C ILE A 350 20.90 -48.05 -41.32
N TYR A 351 21.24 -48.29 -40.05
CA TYR A 351 22.03 -49.46 -39.70
C TYR A 351 21.26 -50.70 -40.14
N PHE A 352 20.14 -51.11 -39.57
CA PHE A 352 19.57 -52.45 -39.87
C PHE A 352 19.11 -52.71 -41.31
N PHE A 353 18.80 -51.70 -42.12
CA PHE A 353 18.27 -51.90 -43.48
C PHE A 353 19.35 -52.15 -44.54
N ASN A 354 19.11 -53.13 -45.42
CA ASN A 354 19.99 -53.49 -46.55
C ASN A 354 19.46 -53.01 -47.92
N CYS A 355 18.41 -52.17 -47.95
CA CYS A 355 17.81 -51.65 -49.18
C CYS A 355 18.66 -50.52 -49.80
N CYS A 356 18.51 -50.24 -51.10
CA CYS A 356 19.18 -49.11 -51.78
C CYS A 356 18.99 -47.78 -51.04
N CYS A 357 17.83 -47.56 -50.39
CA CYS A 357 17.56 -46.36 -49.60
C CYS A 357 18.52 -46.19 -48.41
N SER A 358 18.98 -47.26 -47.75
CA SER A 358 19.92 -47.12 -46.61
C SER A 358 21.32 -46.70 -47.05
N ARG A 359 21.75 -47.10 -48.26
CA ARG A 359 23.00 -46.62 -48.88
C ARG A 359 22.93 -45.12 -49.22
N CYS A 360 21.78 -44.67 -49.72
CA CYS A 360 21.53 -43.26 -50.03
C CYS A 360 21.52 -42.39 -48.76
N LEU A 361 20.80 -42.84 -47.73
CA LEU A 361 20.76 -42.17 -46.44
C LEU A 361 22.12 -42.17 -45.73
N ALA A 362 22.93 -43.23 -45.88
CA ALA A 362 24.31 -43.25 -45.39
C ALA A 362 25.24 -42.29 -46.18
N GLY A 363 24.90 -41.95 -47.42
CA GLY A 363 25.59 -40.90 -48.20
C GLY A 363 25.26 -39.49 -47.69
N CYS A 364 24.03 -39.28 -47.20
CA CYS A 364 23.58 -38.02 -46.60
C CYS A 364 24.06 -37.82 -45.15
N PHE A 365 24.88 -38.74 -44.64
CA PHE A 365 25.31 -38.78 -43.25
C PHE A 365 26.07 -37.53 -42.75
N PRO A 366 26.98 -36.90 -43.52
CA PRO A 366 27.61 -35.64 -43.10
C PRO A 366 26.59 -34.52 -42.86
N MET A 367 25.44 -34.58 -43.52
CA MET A 367 24.38 -33.58 -43.37
C MET A 367 23.64 -33.71 -42.04
N PHE A 368 23.37 -34.94 -41.59
CA PHE A 368 22.82 -35.17 -40.26
C PHE A 368 23.79 -34.68 -39.17
N ALA A 369 25.09 -34.95 -39.33
CA ALA A 369 26.11 -34.44 -38.42
C ALA A 369 26.17 -32.90 -38.36
N TYR A 370 26.01 -32.24 -39.51
CA TYR A 370 25.89 -30.78 -39.57
C TYR A 370 24.64 -30.28 -38.82
N LEU A 371 23.50 -30.96 -38.96
CA LEU A 371 22.27 -30.61 -38.26
C LEU A 371 22.37 -30.83 -36.74
N PHE A 372 23.04 -31.89 -36.28
CA PHE A 372 23.36 -32.08 -34.87
C PHE A 372 24.25 -30.94 -34.34
N THR A 373 25.27 -30.55 -35.11
CA THR A 373 26.13 -29.42 -34.75
C THR A 373 25.34 -28.11 -34.65
N LEU A 374 24.36 -27.87 -35.52
CA LEU A 374 23.51 -26.68 -35.43
C LEU A 374 22.53 -26.72 -34.26
N LEU A 375 21.82 -27.83 -34.05
CA LEU A 375 20.77 -27.95 -33.03
C LEU A 375 21.31 -28.13 -31.61
N LEU A 376 22.46 -28.79 -31.46
CA LEU A 376 23.09 -29.01 -30.15
C LEU A 376 24.30 -28.11 -29.94
N GLY A 377 25.18 -28.02 -30.93
CA GLY A 377 26.46 -27.32 -30.83
C GLY A 377 26.31 -25.80 -30.75
N LEU A 378 25.45 -25.18 -31.57
CA LEU A 378 25.30 -23.72 -31.56
C LEU A 378 24.69 -23.20 -30.23
N PRO A 379 23.58 -23.76 -29.70
CA PRO A 379 23.14 -23.42 -28.36
C PRO A 379 24.18 -23.75 -27.29
N CYS A 380 24.94 -24.84 -27.45
CA CYS A 380 26.00 -25.19 -26.52
C CYS A 380 27.11 -24.11 -26.48
N ILE A 381 27.43 -23.47 -27.61
CA ILE A 381 28.37 -22.33 -27.64
C ILE A 381 27.76 -21.13 -26.90
N VAL A 382 26.48 -20.83 -27.14
CA VAL A 382 25.77 -19.74 -26.44
C VAL A 382 25.74 -19.99 -24.93
N PHE A 383 25.43 -21.21 -24.49
CA PHE A 383 25.42 -21.59 -23.08
C PHE A 383 26.83 -21.70 -22.48
N ALA A 384 27.84 -22.09 -23.25
CA ALA A 384 29.22 -22.08 -22.78
C ALA A 384 29.72 -20.65 -22.48
N ILE A 385 29.20 -19.64 -23.19
CA ILE A 385 29.50 -18.23 -22.94
C ILE A 385 28.60 -17.67 -21.82
N THR A 386 27.30 -17.96 -21.84
CA THR A 386 26.33 -17.34 -20.92
C THR A 386 26.26 -18.00 -19.55
N THR A 387 26.47 -19.31 -19.43
CA THR A 387 26.40 -20.03 -18.14
C THR A 387 27.45 -19.52 -17.14
N PRO A 388 28.74 -19.31 -17.52
CA PRO A 388 29.71 -18.69 -16.62
C PRO A 388 29.33 -17.28 -16.18
N ILE A 389 28.68 -16.51 -17.07
CA ILE A 389 28.20 -15.15 -16.77
C ILE A 389 27.07 -15.21 -15.74
N PHE A 390 26.02 -16.01 -15.98
CA PHE A 390 24.92 -16.17 -15.01
C PHE A 390 25.44 -16.72 -13.68
N PHE A 391 26.36 -17.68 -13.73
CA PHE A 391 26.98 -18.23 -12.55
C PHE A 391 27.77 -17.18 -11.75
N GLY A 392 28.53 -16.31 -12.43
CA GLY A 392 29.26 -15.20 -11.80
C GLY A 392 28.36 -14.08 -11.26
N ILE A 393 27.20 -13.87 -11.90
CA ILE A 393 26.19 -12.92 -11.46
C ILE A 393 25.46 -13.43 -10.22
N CYS A 394 25.19 -14.73 -10.11
CA CYS A 394 24.40 -15.29 -9.01
C CYS A 394 24.86 -14.95 -7.58
N PRO A 395 26.13 -15.14 -7.20
CA PRO A 395 26.61 -14.72 -5.88
C PRO A 395 26.69 -13.18 -5.74
N LYS A 396 26.62 -12.44 -6.86
CA LYS A 396 26.61 -10.98 -6.90
C LYS A 396 25.19 -10.40 -7.07
N LEU A 397 24.16 -11.22 -7.26
CA LEU A 397 22.81 -10.80 -7.61
C LEU A 397 22.21 -9.95 -6.48
N GLU A 398 22.44 -10.37 -5.24
CA GLU A 398 22.04 -9.64 -4.06
C GLU A 398 22.73 -8.25 -3.95
N PRO A 399 24.08 -8.14 -4.05
CA PRO A 399 24.75 -6.86 -4.18
C PRO A 399 24.26 -5.98 -5.34
N TYR A 400 23.90 -6.58 -6.49
CA TYR A 400 23.35 -5.84 -7.62
C TYR A 400 21.95 -5.30 -7.34
N ILE A 401 21.06 -6.13 -6.81
CA ILE A 401 19.73 -5.70 -6.40
C ILE A 401 19.85 -4.64 -5.30
N GLN A 402 20.83 -4.74 -4.41
CA GLN A 402 21.10 -3.70 -3.42
C GLN A 402 21.66 -2.41 -4.04
N LYS A 403 22.51 -2.50 -5.07
CA LYS A 403 23.04 -1.33 -5.79
C LYS A 403 21.95 -0.59 -6.57
N TYR A 404 21.12 -1.33 -7.33
CA TYR A 404 20.04 -0.76 -8.14
C TYR A 404 18.78 -0.45 -7.31
N GLY A 405 18.59 -1.18 -6.22
CA GLY A 405 17.61 -0.92 -5.19
C GLY A 405 18.15 -0.01 -4.08
N GLY A 406 19.33 0.60 -4.23
CA GLY A 406 19.90 1.51 -3.24
C GLY A 406 19.05 2.77 -3.06
N ASP A 407 18.30 3.14 -4.09
CA ASP A 407 17.26 4.16 -3.99
C ASP A 407 16.09 3.70 -3.10
N PHE A 408 15.95 2.40 -2.82
CA PHE A 408 14.90 1.79 -1.99
C PHE A 408 15.36 1.31 -0.62
N LEU A 409 16.61 0.84 -0.51
CA LEU A 409 17.19 0.29 0.72
C LEU A 409 18.08 1.34 1.37
N PRO A 410 17.87 1.68 2.65
CA PRO A 410 18.80 2.48 3.43
C PRO A 410 20.23 1.92 3.39
N GLU A 411 21.25 2.79 3.43
CA GLU A 411 22.67 2.38 3.32
C GLU A 411 23.11 1.36 4.39
N ASN A 412 22.43 1.34 5.54
CA ASN A 412 22.69 0.45 6.68
C ASN A 412 21.95 -0.90 6.61
N ILE A 413 21.07 -1.12 5.63
CA ILE A 413 20.22 -2.30 5.56
C ILE A 413 20.60 -3.16 4.35
N THR A 414 20.88 -4.43 4.61
CA THR A 414 21.16 -5.39 3.53
C THR A 414 19.85 -5.89 2.90
N LEU A 415 19.91 -6.30 1.64
CA LEU A 415 18.76 -6.94 0.99
C LEU A 415 18.32 -8.20 1.77
N THR A 416 19.28 -8.92 2.36
CA THR A 416 19.02 -10.06 3.26
C THR A 416 18.11 -9.63 4.42
N ASP A 417 18.43 -8.53 5.10
CA ASP A 417 17.64 -8.04 6.23
C ASP A 417 16.20 -7.68 5.80
N ALA A 418 16.06 -7.05 4.64
CA ALA A 418 14.76 -6.68 4.06
C ALA A 418 13.95 -7.89 3.55
N LEU A 419 14.60 -8.96 3.07
CA LEU A 419 13.92 -10.18 2.61
C LEU A 419 13.39 -11.01 3.77
N TYR A 420 14.13 -11.08 4.86
CA TYR A 420 13.81 -11.93 6.01
C TYR A 420 13.11 -11.18 7.14
N CYS A 421 12.98 -9.85 7.07
CA CYS A 421 12.62 -9.03 8.23
C CYS A 421 13.52 -9.39 9.43
N ASN A 422 14.81 -9.67 9.18
CA ASN A 422 15.73 -10.09 10.22
C ASN A 422 16.12 -8.86 11.05
N GLY A 423 15.93 -8.94 12.37
CA GLY A 423 16.24 -7.87 13.30
C GLY A 423 15.14 -7.62 14.33
N THR A 424 15.25 -6.50 15.05
CA THR A 424 14.22 -6.05 16.01
C THR A 424 12.98 -5.49 15.31
N GLU A 425 13.10 -5.12 14.03
CA GLU A 425 12.04 -4.49 13.26
C GLU A 425 11.39 -5.51 12.30
N LYS A 426 10.12 -5.84 12.55
CA LYS A 426 9.39 -6.89 11.83
C LYS A 426 8.55 -6.39 10.65
N SER A 427 8.71 -5.13 10.25
CA SER A 427 7.92 -4.54 9.16
C SER A 427 8.82 -3.89 8.11
N LEU A 428 8.38 -4.00 6.86
CA LEU A 428 9.05 -3.37 5.72
C LEU A 428 8.97 -1.85 5.82
N TYR A 429 7.92 -1.31 6.46
CA TYR A 429 7.78 0.13 6.72
C TYR A 429 8.96 0.72 7.51
N ASN A 430 9.34 0.05 8.59
CA ASN A 430 10.46 0.49 9.43
C ASN A 430 11.80 0.23 8.75
N LEU A 431 11.98 -0.98 8.21
CA LEU A 431 13.21 -1.40 7.54
C LEU A 431 13.55 -0.56 6.30
N LEU A 432 12.57 -0.03 5.58
CA LEU A 432 12.84 0.82 4.41
C LEU A 432 12.79 2.32 4.74
N HIS A 433 12.64 2.68 6.02
CA HIS A 433 12.41 4.06 6.47
C HIS A 433 11.35 4.77 5.60
N LEU A 434 10.26 4.08 5.27
CA LEU A 434 9.24 4.62 4.34
C LEU A 434 8.60 5.90 4.90
N GLY A 435 8.50 6.00 6.22
CA GLY A 435 8.05 7.20 6.94
C GLY A 435 8.86 8.44 6.57
N GLU A 436 10.19 8.35 6.66
CA GLU A 436 11.12 9.42 6.29
C GLU A 436 11.17 9.62 4.77
N LYS A 437 11.28 8.54 4.01
CA LYS A 437 11.47 8.56 2.55
C LYS A 437 10.31 9.23 1.81
N PHE A 438 9.08 8.95 2.22
CA PHE A 438 7.89 9.61 1.65
C PHE A 438 7.50 10.88 2.42
N GLY A 439 8.28 11.28 3.43
CA GLY A 439 7.96 12.42 4.30
C GLY A 439 6.67 12.25 5.10
N ILE A 440 6.16 11.02 5.24
CA ILE A 440 4.93 10.70 5.96
C ILE A 440 5.05 11.13 7.42
N ASP A 441 6.20 10.90 8.06
CA ASP A 441 6.40 11.25 9.48
C ASP A 441 6.30 12.77 9.69
N ASN A 442 6.90 13.56 8.80
CA ASN A 442 6.83 15.02 8.81
C ASN A 442 5.40 15.51 8.53
N GLN A 443 4.67 14.86 7.62
CA GLN A 443 3.28 15.21 7.35
C GLN A 443 2.36 14.87 8.53
N ILE A 444 2.61 13.74 9.21
CA ILE A 444 1.90 13.35 10.43
C ILE A 444 2.18 14.36 11.55
N GLU A 445 3.44 14.75 11.74
CA GLU A 445 3.83 15.71 12.78
C GLU A 445 3.20 17.09 12.53
N LYS A 446 3.29 17.61 11.30
CA LYS A 446 2.60 18.86 10.90
C LYS A 446 1.10 18.77 11.07
N PHE A 447 0.50 17.65 10.68
CA PHE A 447 -0.92 17.44 10.84
C PHE A 447 -1.32 17.44 12.32
N LYS A 448 -0.55 16.76 13.17
CA LYS A 448 -0.72 16.77 14.62
C LYS A 448 -0.61 18.18 15.20
N GLU A 449 0.45 18.92 14.88
CA GLU A 449 0.64 20.30 15.37
C GLU A 449 -0.50 21.22 14.94
N ASN A 450 -0.94 21.13 13.68
CA ASN A 450 -2.04 21.93 13.15
C ASN A 450 -3.38 21.57 13.79
N LEU A 451 -3.60 20.28 14.06
CA LEU A 451 -4.81 19.77 14.69
C LEU A 451 -4.86 20.15 16.17
N GLU A 452 -3.76 19.97 16.92
CA GLU A 452 -3.61 20.45 18.30
C GLU A 452 -3.86 21.95 18.37
N GLY A 453 -3.25 22.75 17.50
CA GLY A 453 -3.45 24.20 17.43
C GLY A 453 -4.88 24.63 17.04
N THR A 454 -5.64 23.76 16.37
CA THR A 454 -7.04 24.03 15.98
C THR A 454 -8.03 23.60 17.05
N LEU A 455 -7.76 22.47 17.73
CA LEU A 455 -8.60 21.97 18.82
C LEU A 455 -8.41 22.79 20.11
N THR A 456 -7.20 23.30 20.36
CA THR A 456 -6.92 24.22 21.47
C THR A 456 -7.46 25.64 21.23
N LYS A 457 -7.80 26.02 19.99
CA LYS A 457 -8.41 27.34 19.71
C LYS A 457 -9.81 27.52 20.32
N VAL A 458 -10.50 26.43 20.66
CA VAL A 458 -11.64 26.51 21.60
C VAL A 458 -11.05 26.56 23.01
N GLU A 459 -10.19 27.55 23.24
CA GLU A 459 -9.52 27.73 24.51
C GLU A 459 -10.54 28.32 25.46
N GLY A 460 -11.01 27.44 26.35
CA GLY A 460 -12.00 27.76 27.36
C GLY A 460 -11.58 28.97 28.18
N GLY A 461 -10.29 29.23 28.43
CA GLY A 461 -9.82 30.23 29.42
C GLY A 461 -10.52 31.60 29.38
N ALA A 462 -10.44 32.32 28.26
CA ALA A 462 -11.07 33.65 28.15
C ALA A 462 -12.62 33.58 28.10
N SER A 463 -13.16 32.51 27.51
CA SER A 463 -14.60 32.27 27.43
C SER A 463 -15.19 31.81 28.78
N LEU A 464 -14.42 31.07 29.57
CA LEU A 464 -14.71 30.56 30.90
C LEU A 464 -14.63 31.69 31.91
N GLU A 465 -13.59 32.52 31.87
CA GLU A 465 -13.48 33.68 32.75
C GLU A 465 -14.63 34.67 32.48
N SER A 466 -15.00 34.87 31.22
CA SER A 466 -16.16 35.71 30.88
C SER A 466 -17.51 35.07 31.25
N LEU A 467 -17.68 33.75 31.12
CA LEU A 467 -18.86 33.03 31.60
C LEU A 467 -18.98 33.07 33.12
N ASP A 468 -17.87 32.84 33.83
CA ASP A 468 -17.81 32.76 35.28
C ASP A 468 -18.13 34.13 35.88
N ASN A 469 -17.51 35.19 35.34
CA ASN A 469 -17.85 36.57 35.66
C ASN A 469 -19.31 36.92 35.37
N ALA A 470 -19.90 36.38 34.30
CA ALA A 470 -21.32 36.59 34.00
C ALA A 470 -22.25 35.78 34.93
N SER A 471 -21.77 34.64 35.46
CA SER A 471 -22.53 33.76 36.34
C SER A 471 -22.50 34.18 37.82
N ASN A 472 -21.45 34.92 38.23
CA ASN A 472 -21.22 35.43 39.59
C ASN A 472 -22.08 36.66 39.93
N ILE A 473 -23.39 36.57 39.72
CA ILE A 473 -24.35 37.62 40.08
C ILE A 473 -24.63 37.57 41.59
N ASP A 474 -24.39 38.69 42.28
CA ASP A 474 -24.64 38.84 43.71
C ASP A 474 -26.13 39.02 44.03
N THR A 475 -26.79 37.93 44.43
CA THR A 475 -28.21 37.90 44.81
C THR A 475 -28.54 38.73 46.05
N SER A 476 -27.57 39.00 46.93
CA SER A 476 -27.81 39.75 48.17
C SER A 476 -28.12 41.22 47.88
N SER A 477 -27.58 41.75 46.79
CA SER A 477 -27.83 43.12 46.33
C SER A 477 -29.27 43.40 45.89
N TYR A 478 -30.11 42.36 45.80
CA TYR A 478 -31.51 42.43 45.38
C TYR A 478 -32.51 42.18 46.53
N SER A 479 -32.03 41.95 47.76
CA SER A 479 -32.90 41.69 48.93
C SER A 479 -33.69 42.94 49.34
N ALA A 480 -34.91 42.72 49.83
CA ALA A 480 -35.77 43.76 50.40
C ALA A 480 -35.74 43.76 51.94
N GLU A 481 -34.60 43.45 52.57
CA GLU A 481 -34.47 43.44 54.04
C GLU A 481 -34.95 44.74 54.71
N SER A 482 -34.80 45.88 54.04
CA SER A 482 -35.31 47.16 54.56
C SER A 482 -36.84 47.23 54.66
N LEU A 483 -37.57 46.40 53.91
CA LEU A 483 -39.02 46.34 53.96
C LEU A 483 -39.49 45.66 55.25
N GLU A 484 -38.78 44.66 55.75
CA GLU A 484 -39.07 44.03 57.05
C GLU A 484 -38.81 44.99 58.20
N GLU A 485 -37.75 45.78 58.11
CA GLU A 485 -37.47 46.87 59.04
C GLU A 485 -38.63 47.88 59.05
N ASP A 486 -39.12 48.31 57.89
CA ASP A 486 -40.26 49.23 57.80
C ASP A 486 -41.56 48.59 58.35
N ILE A 487 -41.84 47.31 58.07
CA ILE A 487 -42.99 46.57 58.64
C ILE A 487 -42.94 46.54 60.18
N SER A 488 -41.75 46.37 60.74
CA SER A 488 -41.57 46.28 62.20
C SER A 488 -41.94 47.58 62.94
N ARG A 489 -41.92 48.73 62.24
CA ARG A 489 -42.29 50.04 62.79
C ARG A 489 -43.79 50.22 63.03
N ARG A 490 -44.63 49.25 62.63
CA ARG A 490 -46.08 49.28 62.88
C ARG A 490 -46.42 49.50 64.35
N ASN A 491 -45.79 48.76 65.25
CA ASN A 491 -46.07 48.84 66.69
C ASN A 491 -45.57 50.14 67.31
N GLU A 492 -44.45 50.67 66.80
CA GLU A 492 -43.91 51.97 67.20
C GLU A 492 -44.87 53.12 66.82
N LEU A 493 -45.39 53.10 65.58
CA LEU A 493 -46.38 54.06 65.10
C LEU A 493 -47.70 53.98 65.88
N LYS A 494 -48.16 52.76 66.22
CA LYS A 494 -49.34 52.56 67.09
C LYS A 494 -49.13 53.09 68.50
N ALA A 495 -47.96 52.87 69.09
CA ALA A 495 -47.63 53.42 70.40
C ALA A 495 -47.61 54.95 70.38
N ALA A 496 -47.08 55.56 69.31
CA ALA A 496 -47.03 57.01 69.14
C ALA A 496 -48.42 57.66 69.00
N VAL A 497 -49.46 56.92 68.57
CA VAL A 497 -50.83 57.45 68.46
C VAL A 497 -51.73 57.18 69.65
N ALA A 498 -51.25 56.41 70.64
CA ALA A 498 -52.06 55.97 71.77
C ALA A 498 -52.64 57.13 72.61
N SER A 499 -51.98 58.29 72.61
CA SER A 499 -52.39 59.51 73.32
C SER A 499 -53.13 60.54 72.44
N CYS A 500 -53.41 60.22 71.16
CA CYS A 500 -54.05 61.16 70.24
C CYS A 500 -55.59 61.16 70.40
N PRO A 501 -56.27 62.31 70.28
CA PRO A 501 -57.74 62.41 70.34
C PRO A 501 -58.50 61.55 69.33
N ASN A 502 -57.90 61.28 68.16
CA ASN A 502 -58.49 60.49 67.07
C ASN A 502 -57.83 59.10 66.92
N LYS A 503 -57.42 58.49 68.04
CA LYS A 503 -56.65 57.23 68.06
C LYS A 503 -57.24 56.14 67.17
N ASP A 504 -58.52 55.79 67.31
CA ASP A 504 -59.10 54.63 66.61
C ASP A 504 -59.01 54.77 65.08
N ARG A 505 -59.24 55.99 64.57
CA ARG A 505 -59.10 56.28 63.14
C ARG A 505 -57.63 56.27 62.69
N LEU A 506 -56.69 56.72 63.52
CA LEU A 506 -55.26 56.67 63.23
C LEU A 506 -54.73 55.23 63.25
N ASP A 507 -55.13 54.43 64.24
CA ASP A 507 -54.81 53.00 64.34
C ASP A 507 -55.30 52.25 63.10
N GLN A 508 -56.53 52.52 62.64
CA GLN A 508 -57.08 51.90 61.43
C GLN A 508 -56.29 52.30 60.17
N ASN A 509 -55.88 53.56 60.05
CA ASN A 509 -55.08 54.02 58.90
C ASN A 509 -53.64 53.46 58.93
N ILE A 510 -53.06 53.30 60.12
CA ILE A 510 -51.76 52.61 60.30
C ILE A 510 -51.91 51.16 59.82
N ASP A 511 -52.96 50.47 60.26
CA ASP A 511 -53.23 49.09 59.85
C ASP A 511 -53.48 48.96 58.34
N ASP A 512 -54.21 49.89 57.72
CA ASP A 512 -54.42 49.91 56.27
C ASP A 512 -53.10 50.12 55.50
N TYR A 513 -52.27 51.07 55.95
CA TYR A 513 -50.96 51.31 55.35
C TYR A 513 -50.05 50.06 55.43
N PHE A 514 -49.94 49.45 56.61
CA PHE A 514 -49.11 48.26 56.79
C PHE A 514 -49.69 47.02 56.11
N ASN A 515 -51.02 46.90 55.99
CA ASN A 515 -51.64 45.86 55.18
C ASN A 515 -51.31 46.01 53.69
N LYS A 516 -51.29 47.24 53.16
CA LYS A 516 -50.85 47.48 51.77
C LYS A 516 -49.37 47.13 51.59
N LEU A 517 -48.54 47.44 52.58
CA LEU A 517 -47.13 47.13 52.54
C LEU A 517 -46.87 45.60 52.60
N ASP A 518 -47.54 44.88 53.50
CA ASP A 518 -47.34 43.43 53.73
C ASP A 518 -48.12 42.52 52.77
N HIS A 519 -49.33 42.91 52.34
CA HIS A 519 -50.17 42.06 51.49
C HIS A 519 -50.22 42.46 50.01
N GLN A 520 -49.76 43.66 49.63
CA GLN A 520 -49.75 44.09 48.22
C GLN A 520 -48.34 44.28 47.69
N LEU A 521 -47.47 45.00 48.42
CA LEU A 521 -46.11 45.27 47.96
C LEU A 521 -45.16 44.08 48.18
N LYS A 522 -45.13 43.51 49.40
CA LYS A 522 -44.25 42.39 49.74
C LYS A 522 -44.40 41.18 48.79
N PRO A 523 -45.60 40.71 48.40
CA PRO A 523 -45.72 39.60 47.45
C PRO A 523 -45.12 39.88 46.07
N LYS A 524 -45.16 41.15 45.60
CA LYS A 524 -44.53 41.54 44.32
C LYS A 524 -43.02 41.46 44.41
N ILE A 525 -42.46 41.91 45.54
CA ILE A 525 -41.03 41.83 45.84
C ILE A 525 -40.59 40.38 45.99
N ASP A 526 -41.36 39.54 46.66
CA ASP A 526 -41.05 38.11 46.84
C ASP A 526 -41.05 37.36 45.50
N GLN A 527 -42.03 37.64 44.63
CA GLN A 527 -42.06 37.10 43.27
C GLN A 527 -40.86 37.56 42.43
N MET A 528 -40.52 38.85 42.51
CA MET A 528 -39.32 39.39 41.86
C MET A 528 -38.05 38.67 42.36
N ASN A 529 -37.87 38.55 43.69
CA ASN A 529 -36.71 37.89 44.29
C ASN A 529 -36.62 36.42 43.88
N LYS A 530 -37.74 35.71 43.81
CA LYS A 530 -37.80 34.33 43.32
C LYS A 530 -37.31 34.22 41.88
N SER A 531 -37.77 35.10 40.99
CA SER A 531 -37.34 35.11 39.58
C SER A 531 -35.86 35.47 39.42
N VAL A 532 -35.32 36.38 40.25
CA VAL A 532 -33.89 36.71 40.28
C VAL A 532 -33.07 35.50 40.77
N ALA A 533 -33.47 34.88 41.87
CA ALA A 533 -32.80 33.70 42.42
C ALA A 533 -32.78 32.54 41.42
N GLU A 534 -33.88 32.33 40.69
CA GLU A 534 -33.95 31.35 39.61
C GLU A 534 -32.96 31.67 38.49
N THR A 535 -32.90 32.94 38.06
CA THR A 535 -31.96 33.38 37.00
C THR A 535 -30.51 33.14 37.41
N VAL A 536 -30.14 33.49 38.64
CA VAL A 536 -28.77 33.29 39.16
C VAL A 536 -28.46 31.81 39.37
N SER A 537 -29.43 31.02 39.83
CA SER A 537 -29.25 29.57 39.97
C SER A 537 -28.98 28.93 38.61
N LEU A 538 -29.68 29.37 37.56
CA LEU A 538 -29.44 28.88 36.19
C LEU A 538 -28.08 29.32 35.66
N SER A 539 -27.69 30.58 35.85
CA SER A 539 -26.39 31.09 35.38
C SER A 539 -25.21 30.33 35.98
N ARG A 540 -25.29 29.98 37.28
CA ARG A 540 -24.24 29.20 37.98
C ARG A 540 -24.06 27.78 37.44
N THR A 541 -25.04 27.23 36.71
CA THR A 541 -24.89 25.89 36.09
C THR A 541 -24.11 25.91 34.79
N ILE A 542 -23.94 27.07 34.14
CA ILE A 542 -23.32 27.19 32.82
C ILE A 542 -21.80 26.98 32.92
N GLY A 543 -21.13 27.56 33.92
CA GLY A 543 -19.68 27.40 34.14
C GLY A 543 -19.24 25.93 34.28
N PRO A 544 -19.87 25.13 35.16
CA PRO A 544 -19.61 23.70 35.27
C PRO A 544 -19.82 22.92 33.96
N LEU A 545 -20.89 23.21 33.20
CA LEU A 545 -21.13 22.57 31.90
C LEU A 545 -20.00 22.87 30.90
N MET A 546 -19.53 24.12 30.86
CA MET A 546 -18.41 24.51 30.00
C MET A 546 -17.13 23.75 30.39
N ASN A 547 -16.81 23.67 31.69
CA ASN A 547 -15.65 22.93 32.19
C ASN A 547 -15.71 21.44 31.81
N GLU A 548 -16.88 20.81 31.94
CA GLU A 548 -17.09 19.41 31.57
C GLU A 548 -16.88 19.17 30.06
N SER A 549 -17.41 20.06 29.22
CA SER A 549 -17.23 19.99 27.76
C SER A 549 -15.77 20.22 27.35
N THR A 550 -15.08 21.18 27.96
CA THR A 550 -13.64 21.41 27.73
C THR A 550 -12.82 20.19 28.15
N TYR A 551 -13.05 19.65 29.35
CA TYR A 551 -12.33 18.46 29.84
C TYR A 551 -12.56 17.23 28.96
N THR A 552 -13.81 16.99 28.54
CA THR A 552 -14.14 15.87 27.66
C THR A 552 -13.47 16.02 26.30
N THR A 553 -13.43 17.22 25.75
CA THR A 553 -12.72 17.52 24.49
C THR A 553 -11.21 17.28 24.63
N GLN A 554 -10.61 17.72 25.74
CA GLN A 554 -9.19 17.50 26.02
C GLN A 554 -8.87 15.99 26.05
N ASN A 555 -9.70 15.18 26.70
CA ASN A 555 -9.52 13.73 26.74
C ASN A 555 -9.66 13.08 25.36
N ILE A 556 -10.55 13.59 24.50
CA ILE A 556 -10.68 13.13 23.10
C ILE A 556 -9.38 13.46 22.33
N LEU A 557 -8.80 14.64 22.55
CA LEU A 557 -7.53 15.04 21.94
C LEU A 557 -6.35 14.19 22.43
N ASP A 558 -6.27 13.89 23.72
CA ASP A 558 -5.19 13.07 24.26
C ASP A 558 -5.29 11.62 23.74
N ALA A 559 -6.50 11.08 23.63
CA ALA A 559 -6.74 9.77 23.02
C ALA A 559 -6.40 9.75 21.52
N PHE A 560 -6.65 10.86 20.81
CA PHE A 560 -6.34 11.01 19.39
C PHE A 560 -4.87 10.75 19.09
N VAL A 561 -3.95 11.40 19.81
CA VAL A 561 -2.51 11.29 19.52
C VAL A 561 -2.03 9.85 19.63
N VAL A 562 -2.56 9.10 20.61
CA VAL A 562 -2.23 7.70 20.83
C VAL A 562 -2.84 6.82 19.73
N ASP A 563 -4.14 6.97 19.46
CA ASP A 563 -4.87 6.13 18.50
C ASP A 563 -4.45 6.40 17.06
N PHE A 564 -4.12 7.64 16.71
CA PHE A 564 -3.65 8.01 15.38
C PHE A 564 -2.30 7.36 15.07
N ASN A 565 -1.34 7.46 15.99
CA ASN A 565 -0.05 6.77 15.84
C ASN A 565 -0.23 5.25 15.77
N ALA A 566 -1.09 4.68 16.62
CA ALA A 566 -1.36 3.25 16.59
C ALA A 566 -2.02 2.79 15.28
N THR A 567 -2.95 3.58 14.73
CA THR A 567 -3.69 3.25 13.50
C THR A 567 -2.81 3.44 12.27
N VAL A 568 -2.11 4.58 12.18
CA VAL A 568 -1.31 4.93 11.00
C VAL A 568 0.02 4.17 10.99
N ILE A 569 0.82 4.25 12.06
CA ILE A 569 2.11 3.56 12.10
C ILE A 569 1.90 2.06 12.32
N GLY A 570 0.95 1.65 13.16
CA GLY A 570 0.65 0.23 13.40
C GLY A 570 0.04 -0.45 12.18
N GLY A 571 -0.86 0.20 11.44
CA GLY A 571 -1.42 -0.32 10.19
C GLY A 571 -0.37 -0.49 9.10
N LEU A 572 0.51 0.51 8.92
CA LEU A 572 1.63 0.39 7.97
C LEU A 572 2.57 -0.75 8.33
N LYS A 573 2.78 -0.99 9.63
CA LYS A 573 3.59 -2.12 10.11
C LYS A 573 2.94 -3.49 9.85
N SER A 574 1.61 -3.60 9.94
CA SER A 574 0.91 -4.87 9.69
C SER A 574 0.80 -5.20 8.21
N ASP A 575 0.58 -4.19 7.37
CA ASP A 575 0.22 -4.40 5.97
C ASP A 575 1.47 -4.54 5.08
N LEU A 576 2.58 -3.89 5.47
CA LEU A 576 3.86 -3.95 4.76
C LEU A 576 4.75 -5.06 5.35
N THR A 577 4.45 -6.29 4.94
CA THR A 577 5.22 -7.48 5.35
C THR A 577 6.36 -7.80 4.37
N CYS A 578 7.44 -8.42 4.86
CA CYS A 578 8.57 -8.84 4.02
C CYS A 578 8.21 -9.92 2.98
N TYR A 579 7.05 -10.59 3.09
CA TYR A 579 6.58 -11.55 2.10
C TYR A 579 6.43 -10.95 0.69
N GLY A 580 6.10 -9.65 0.59
CA GLY A 580 6.00 -8.96 -0.69
C GLY A 580 7.33 -8.90 -1.43
N LEU A 581 8.42 -8.58 -0.72
CA LEU A 581 9.76 -8.51 -1.29
C LEU A 581 10.29 -9.90 -1.66
N CYS A 582 9.96 -10.89 -0.84
CA CYS A 582 10.20 -12.31 -1.12
C CYS A 582 9.59 -12.76 -2.47
N GLY A 583 8.33 -12.38 -2.73
CA GLY A 583 7.63 -12.68 -3.99
C GLY A 583 8.24 -12.01 -5.23
N LEU A 584 9.03 -10.94 -5.04
CA LEU A 584 9.80 -10.29 -6.09
C LEU A 584 11.17 -10.98 -6.31
N TYR A 585 11.90 -11.25 -5.24
CA TYR A 585 13.28 -11.73 -5.30
C TYR A 585 13.41 -13.20 -5.70
N VAL A 586 12.59 -14.09 -5.13
CA VAL A 586 12.68 -15.55 -5.35
C VAL A 586 12.56 -15.91 -6.83
N PRO A 587 11.61 -15.38 -7.62
CA PRO A 587 11.54 -15.67 -9.06
C PRO A 587 12.80 -15.25 -9.83
N ILE A 588 13.42 -14.13 -9.48
CA ILE A 588 14.65 -13.63 -10.13
C ILE A 588 15.80 -14.59 -9.82
N ARG A 589 15.98 -14.91 -8.53
CA ARG A 589 17.01 -15.84 -8.06
C ARG A 589 16.84 -17.22 -8.68
N ASN A 590 15.64 -17.78 -8.65
CA ASN A 590 15.35 -19.10 -9.22
C ASN A 590 15.54 -19.12 -10.73
N ALA A 591 15.13 -18.05 -11.44
CA ALA A 591 15.35 -17.92 -12.87
C ALA A 591 16.84 -17.95 -13.23
N MET A 592 17.63 -17.07 -12.61
CA MET A 592 19.04 -16.90 -12.97
C MET A 592 19.92 -18.01 -12.41
N CYS A 593 19.71 -18.41 -11.15
CA CYS A 593 20.70 -19.18 -10.38
C CYS A 593 20.40 -20.66 -10.27
N SER A 594 19.14 -21.06 -10.44
CA SER A 594 18.78 -22.47 -10.52
C SER A 594 18.49 -22.85 -11.96
N ASN A 595 17.47 -22.25 -12.57
CA ASN A 595 16.88 -22.73 -13.81
C ASN A 595 17.79 -22.53 -15.02
N LEU A 596 18.32 -21.32 -15.25
CA LEU A 596 19.20 -21.04 -16.38
C LEU A 596 20.57 -21.70 -16.24
N VAL A 597 21.16 -21.68 -15.04
CA VAL A 597 22.47 -22.33 -14.77
C VAL A 597 22.38 -23.85 -14.90
N ASN A 598 21.41 -24.50 -14.23
CA ASN A 598 21.24 -25.96 -14.34
C ASN A 598 20.84 -26.36 -15.76
N GLY A 599 19.98 -25.56 -16.39
CA GLY A 599 19.61 -25.71 -17.80
C GLY A 599 20.82 -25.71 -18.72
N GLY A 600 21.63 -24.64 -18.70
CA GLY A 600 22.84 -24.54 -19.52
C GLY A 600 23.85 -25.66 -19.24
N ALA A 601 24.05 -26.02 -17.97
CA ALA A 601 24.98 -27.07 -17.57
C ALA A 601 24.57 -28.47 -18.10
N PHE A 602 23.30 -28.84 -17.95
CA PHE A 602 22.79 -30.09 -18.50
C PHE A 602 22.77 -30.10 -20.03
N TRP A 603 22.59 -28.94 -20.67
CA TRP A 603 22.69 -28.82 -22.13
C TRP A 603 24.09 -29.17 -22.62
N MET A 604 25.11 -28.64 -21.96
CA MET A 604 26.51 -28.91 -22.30
C MET A 604 26.85 -30.40 -22.11
N ILE A 605 26.39 -31.04 -21.03
CA ILE A 605 26.55 -32.49 -20.85
C ILE A 605 25.89 -33.27 -21.98
N ALA A 606 24.63 -32.97 -22.29
CA ALA A 606 23.90 -33.65 -23.34
C ALA A 606 24.61 -33.49 -24.69
N ALA A 607 25.11 -32.30 -25.00
CA ALA A 607 25.85 -32.03 -26.23
C ALA A 607 27.16 -32.82 -26.32
N VAL A 608 27.93 -32.92 -25.24
CA VAL A 608 29.18 -33.71 -25.20
C VAL A 608 28.91 -35.20 -25.38
N ILE A 609 27.91 -35.75 -24.66
CA ILE A 609 27.52 -37.16 -24.79
C ILE A 609 27.08 -37.43 -26.24
N MET A 610 26.19 -36.59 -26.78
CA MET A 610 25.73 -36.71 -28.17
C MET A 610 26.87 -36.60 -29.19
N MET A 611 27.87 -35.75 -28.95
CA MET A 611 29.03 -35.61 -29.85
C MET A 611 29.87 -36.89 -29.87
N ILE A 612 30.21 -37.43 -28.69
CA ILE A 612 30.98 -38.67 -28.56
C ILE A 612 30.21 -39.83 -29.20
N ASP A 613 28.91 -39.95 -28.90
CA ASP A 613 28.07 -40.99 -29.47
C ASP A 613 27.93 -40.86 -30.98
N CYS A 614 27.78 -39.64 -31.51
CA CYS A 614 27.74 -39.40 -32.94
C CYS A 614 29.00 -39.92 -33.61
N ILE A 615 30.18 -39.59 -33.07
CA ILE A 615 31.48 -40.09 -33.57
C ILE A 615 31.50 -41.63 -33.57
N CYS A 616 31.10 -42.27 -32.47
CA CYS A 616 31.05 -43.73 -32.35
C CYS A 616 30.07 -44.37 -33.35
N VAL A 617 28.88 -43.76 -33.52
CA VAL A 617 27.89 -44.17 -34.51
C VAL A 617 28.43 -44.00 -35.93
N MET A 618 29.16 -42.90 -36.23
CA MET A 618 29.83 -42.70 -37.53
C MET A 618 30.80 -43.84 -37.82
N PHE A 619 31.67 -44.17 -36.87
CA PHE A 619 32.64 -45.24 -37.02
C PHE A 619 31.96 -46.59 -37.24
N SER A 620 30.92 -46.90 -36.46
CA SER A 620 30.17 -48.14 -36.63
C SER A 620 29.49 -48.25 -38.00
N LEU A 621 28.93 -47.15 -38.52
CA LEU A 621 28.32 -47.09 -39.85
C LEU A 621 29.37 -47.17 -40.97
N CYS A 622 30.52 -46.51 -40.82
CA CYS A 622 31.64 -46.60 -41.76
C CYS A 622 32.21 -48.02 -41.83
N LEU A 623 32.42 -48.67 -40.67
CA LEU A 623 32.85 -50.07 -40.61
C LEU A 623 31.82 -51.00 -41.23
N ARG A 624 30.52 -50.74 -41.03
CA ARG A 624 29.46 -51.47 -41.71
C ARG A 624 29.52 -51.26 -43.22
N ARG A 625 29.64 -50.02 -43.70
CA ARG A 625 29.72 -49.68 -45.13
C ARG A 625 30.91 -50.35 -45.81
N LYS A 626 32.10 -50.35 -45.18
CA LYS A 626 33.29 -51.04 -45.69
C LYS A 626 33.08 -52.56 -45.81
N ASN A 627 32.21 -53.14 -44.99
CA ASN A 627 31.84 -54.55 -45.06
C ASN A 627 30.73 -54.86 -46.10
N MET A 628 30.09 -53.85 -46.70
CA MET A 628 29.13 -54.05 -47.80
C MET A 628 29.86 -54.37 -49.11
N ALA A 629 29.23 -55.14 -50.00
CA ALA A 629 29.79 -55.48 -51.31
C ALA A 629 29.94 -54.19 -52.19
N PRO A 630 31.05 -54.05 -52.94
CA PRO A 630 31.26 -52.92 -53.84
C PRO A 630 30.20 -52.89 -54.95
N VAL A 631 29.90 -51.69 -55.45
CA VAL A 631 28.96 -51.51 -56.56
C VAL A 631 29.68 -51.87 -57.86
N LYS A 632 29.16 -52.83 -58.63
CA LYS A 632 29.54 -52.97 -60.03
C LYS A 632 28.84 -51.86 -60.81
N VAL A 633 29.62 -50.93 -61.34
CA VAL A 633 29.19 -50.11 -62.46
C VAL A 633 29.28 -51.03 -63.66
N GLU A 634 28.20 -51.24 -64.41
CA GLU A 634 28.31 -51.85 -65.73
C GLU A 634 29.32 -50.99 -66.50
N SER A 635 30.51 -51.54 -66.76
CA SER A 635 31.34 -50.99 -67.82
C SER A 635 30.51 -51.20 -69.07
N ASP A 636 30.00 -50.11 -69.67
CA ASP A 636 29.50 -50.10 -71.02
C ASP A 636 30.65 -50.47 -71.97
N SER A 637 31.02 -51.75 -72.01
CA SER A 637 31.87 -52.36 -73.03
C SER A 637 31.00 -52.84 -74.20
N GLY A 638 29.94 -52.08 -74.51
CA GLY A 638 28.91 -52.43 -75.50
C GLY A 638 28.66 -51.37 -76.58
N TYR A 639 29.36 -50.24 -76.58
CA TYR A 639 29.39 -49.37 -77.76
C TYR A 639 30.49 -49.85 -78.71
N SER A 640 30.20 -50.88 -79.51
CA SER A 640 30.96 -51.10 -80.74
C SER A 640 30.69 -49.90 -81.66
N TYR A 641 31.70 -49.06 -81.87
CA TYR A 641 31.71 -48.11 -82.97
C TYR A 641 31.69 -48.94 -84.27
N SER A 642 30.52 -49.06 -84.90
CA SER A 642 30.41 -49.63 -86.25
C SER A 642 30.96 -48.63 -87.26
N GLY A 643 32.29 -48.60 -87.41
CA GLY A 643 32.94 -48.11 -88.60
C GLY A 643 32.88 -49.20 -89.66
N ASP A 644 31.92 -49.12 -90.57
CA ASP A 644 32.15 -49.34 -92.01
C ASP A 644 30.87 -49.08 -92.81
N GLY A 645 30.96 -48.02 -93.61
CA GLY A 645 29.97 -47.57 -94.57
C GLY A 645 30.64 -46.67 -95.61
N GLN A 646 31.82 -47.06 -96.11
CA GLN A 646 32.33 -46.56 -97.38
C GLN A 646 31.45 -47.13 -98.51
N SER A 647 30.61 -46.31 -99.12
CA SER A 647 30.16 -46.51 -100.49
C SER A 647 31.17 -45.86 -101.44
N LYS A 648 31.87 -46.70 -102.22
CA LYS A 648 32.67 -46.34 -103.39
C LYS A 648 31.86 -45.52 -104.39
N HIS A 649 32.52 -44.66 -105.15
CA HIS A 649 32.32 -44.58 -106.61
C HIS A 649 33.61 -44.07 -107.28
N GLU A 650 34.15 -44.86 -108.21
CA GLU A 650 34.78 -44.32 -109.41
C GLU A 650 33.89 -44.75 -110.58
N TYR A 651 33.49 -43.73 -111.34
CA TYR A 651 32.37 -43.61 -112.28
C TYR A 651 30.97 -43.46 -111.68
#